data_AF-A0A5C6AJQ8-F1
#
_entry.id   AF-A0A5C6AJQ8-F1
#
_cell.length_a   1.000
_cell.length_b   1.000
_cell.length_c   1.000
_cell.angle_alpha   90.00
_cell.angle_beta   90.00
_cell.angle_gamma   90.00
#
_symmetry.space_group_name_H-M   'P 1'
#
loop_
_entity.id
_entity.type
_entity.pdbx_description
1 polymer ?
#
loop_
_entity_poly.entity_id
_entity_poly.type
_entity_poly.pdbx_seq_one_letter_code
_entity_poly.pdbx_strand_id
1 'polypeptide(L)'
;MARRVNRRLVPKQRKHETLESRVVMSADPVLGLHGSLSLDEEPMLSTHGAIPTVETQIIESAPAYDPGADFWLKEGGSLEDADLGQRIEQTLYEANLMVGQDQVVAEYGFNGNGQTVVVIDTGIAYSHTALGGGVGAGYRVVGGWDFTENDANFYDDQGPESAHGTHVAGIIGADGASAHKGVATGVDLIGLRVFDDAGNGYFSWVEQALQWVHAHRNDYENPVTAVNLSLGTDWNSDSIPSWSTLEDDFARLEADGIFVSVSAGNSFTSYNTKGVSYPAASDHVIPVMSVDPNGQLSYFSQRAEYAIAAPGRYITSTVPDYAGNDANAIDDDWLSMSGTSMAAPYIAGASTLVRQAMEFVGQTGIDQWDIYDHMMATADTFYDSATATNYKRLNLWSAIDALMPADDYGSIESTAYNLGTLTDSSSAAPLSTLSGVISTLEDADSFKFVAGATGTVTVQAQDVTHDLVAQWQVSGAADWSIDSTTGACVFDVVAGQTYMISLSSSDGLGYYDLSIDLEATFAAIEWGSVNVQETRSGLSVSGEQWYLVTANRAGYFTAEAIASSGAANVAIFDTQMNALTTAGARADVQATAGQDLYLRVTGEASGYDLRMTNALAVSGGVATLLGTSDADTFVVDLSLESYKATLNGVGYTIDPSQVSSFNVSAGAGQDSITLYGSSLNETALMGYQSAKLTSQVLVTNVSQTESIVLVGGGGVDTAFLYGSSGSDTYRSYGDRAVMSGAGFYNRASLFDVTYGFANGTDDIAYMYGSSGKDTFRGYSDRAVMSSTTYYNRAIGFQKAYGYANDAADVAWMYGSSNADTYRAYADRVEMSASGYFNQANGFATTWGYQEGGNDAAYFYGSAGADQYRASDTHAIMTGVGYNNSTAGFAQTYAYADSSQDRAWLYGSSGADTLRTYSDRVIMSGAGFYNRATGFAETYGFANTADDVAWMYGSAGADVYRTYGDRVIMSGAGYYNRATGFQATNGYANDTADVAWMYGSAGADTYRTYADRVVMTGAIYANRAFGFSSTRGYADGANDSAWMYDSVGNDTYTASANRVEMAGTGFRNEAFGFVFSRGLSLYGIDSALLYDSEGNDEALVRGWGVALDHESGVRVEAHGFDDVTLDGTTGGSNSVDQEAVDYALSVTDGWA
;
A
#
# COMPACT_ATOMS: atom_id res chain seq x y z
N MET A 1 13.74 -29.45 -53.22
CA MET A 1 12.77 -30.58 -53.14
C MET A 1 11.40 -29.95 -52.90
N ALA A 2 10.34 -30.17 -53.68
CA ALA A 2 9.48 -31.38 -53.79
C ALA A 2 8.83 -31.75 -52.43
N ARG A 3 7.50 -31.84 -52.24
CA ARG A 3 6.27 -31.79 -53.10
C ARG A 3 5.21 -30.90 -52.37
N ARG A 4 4.16 -30.25 -52.92
CA ARG A 4 3.22 -30.41 -54.06
C ARG A 4 2.10 -31.47 -53.85
N VAL A 5 0.84 -31.11 -54.21
CA VAL A 5 -0.33 -31.96 -54.63
C VAL A 5 -1.59 -32.03 -53.72
N ASN A 6 -2.53 -31.09 -53.95
CA ASN A 6 -3.94 -31.29 -54.41
C ASN A 6 -5.17 -31.67 -53.52
N ARG A 7 -6.21 -30.81 -53.66
CA ARG A 7 -7.63 -31.08 -54.09
C ARG A 7 -8.69 -31.63 -53.07
N ARG A 8 -10.03 -31.44 -53.24
CA ARG A 8 -10.91 -30.47 -53.98
C ARG A 8 -12.42 -30.82 -53.78
N LEU A 9 -13.32 -29.83 -53.94
CA LEU A 9 -14.79 -29.85 -54.23
C LEU A 9 -15.75 -29.64 -53.02
N VAL A 10 -16.77 -28.72 -52.94
CA VAL A 10 -17.73 -28.03 -53.88
C VAL A 10 -19.11 -28.75 -53.94
N PRO A 11 -20.35 -28.13 -54.06
CA PRO A 11 -20.78 -26.72 -54.37
C PRO A 11 -22.01 -26.10 -53.59
N LYS A 12 -22.36 -24.83 -53.96
CA LYS A 12 -23.69 -24.11 -53.95
C LYS A 12 -24.06 -23.18 -52.76
N GLN A 13 -24.99 -22.19 -52.91
CA GLN A 13 -25.04 -21.01 -53.82
C GLN A 13 -26.23 -20.07 -53.50
N ARG A 14 -26.02 -18.72 -53.56
CA ARG A 14 -27.05 -17.63 -53.75
C ARG A 14 -27.99 -17.35 -52.55
N LYS A 15 -28.60 -16.16 -52.32
CA LYS A 15 -28.55 -14.79 -52.96
C LYS A 15 -29.26 -13.72 -52.06
N HIS A 16 -28.78 -12.47 -52.01
CA HIS A 16 -29.47 -11.18 -51.67
C HIS A 16 -30.21 -11.04 -50.31
N GLU A 17 -30.57 -9.85 -49.79
CA GLU A 17 -30.39 -8.44 -50.24
C GLU A 17 -30.09 -7.50 -49.03
N THR A 18 -30.19 -6.18 -49.22
CA THR A 18 -29.68 -5.06 -48.38
C THR A 18 -30.77 -4.12 -47.85
N LEU A 19 -30.50 -3.33 -46.79
CA LEU A 19 -30.61 -1.84 -46.69
C LEU A 19 -30.92 -1.29 -45.27
N GLU A 20 -30.29 -0.14 -44.94
CA GLU A 20 -30.82 1.02 -44.18
C GLU A 20 -31.31 0.91 -42.71
N SER A 21 -31.42 1.98 -41.89
CA SER A 21 -30.71 3.29 -41.80
C SER A 21 -31.12 4.08 -40.53
N ARG A 22 -30.50 5.26 -40.28
CA ARG A 22 -30.99 6.42 -39.47
C ARG A 22 -31.03 6.27 -37.93
N VAL A 23 -31.14 7.33 -37.11
CA VAL A 23 -30.55 8.70 -37.05
C VAL A 23 -30.90 9.29 -35.67
N VAL A 24 -30.09 10.18 -35.09
CA VAL A 24 -30.33 10.83 -33.77
C VAL A 24 -30.15 12.36 -33.85
N MET A 25 -30.86 13.11 -33.00
CA MET A 25 -30.61 14.55 -32.70
C MET A 25 -30.84 14.85 -31.21
N SER A 26 -29.96 15.68 -30.63
CA SER A 26 -30.08 16.67 -29.52
C SER A 26 -31.40 16.77 -28.68
N ALA A 27 -31.39 17.17 -27.40
CA ALA A 27 -30.60 18.27 -26.80
C ALA A 27 -30.61 18.33 -25.24
N ASP A 28 -29.65 19.10 -24.67
CA ASP A 28 -29.72 20.19 -23.65
C ASP A 28 -31.09 20.60 -23.03
N PRO A 29 -31.19 21.35 -21.87
CA PRO A 29 -30.12 21.92 -20.98
C PRO A 29 -30.39 22.19 -19.43
N VAL A 30 -29.31 22.51 -18.68
CA VAL A 30 -29.14 23.66 -17.69
C VAL A 30 -29.72 23.73 -16.23
N LEU A 31 -28.77 23.83 -15.25
CA LEU A 31 -28.63 24.62 -13.98
C LEU A 31 -29.73 24.76 -12.88
N GLY A 32 -29.30 24.82 -11.59
CA GLY A 32 -30.18 24.85 -10.37
C GLY A 32 -29.89 25.87 -9.22
N LEU A 33 -28.72 25.82 -8.54
CA LEU A 33 -28.16 26.82 -7.57
C LEU A 33 -28.60 26.84 -6.06
N HIS A 34 -27.61 27.13 -5.16
CA HIS A 34 -27.65 27.55 -3.72
C HIS A 34 -27.95 26.55 -2.57
N GLY A 35 -27.31 26.75 -1.39
CA GLY A 35 -27.36 25.87 -0.19
C GLY A 35 -26.83 26.48 1.15
N SER A 36 -25.58 26.18 1.55
CA SER A 36 -24.78 26.72 2.70
C SER A 36 -24.82 26.04 4.10
N LEU A 37 -23.72 26.28 4.86
CA LEU A 37 -23.45 26.08 6.32
C LEU A 37 -22.91 24.73 6.84
N SER A 38 -22.25 24.78 8.01
CA SER A 38 -21.18 23.87 8.51
C SER A 38 -21.13 23.75 10.05
N LEU A 39 -20.29 22.83 10.60
CA LEU A 39 -19.31 23.01 11.73
C LEU A 39 -18.88 21.68 12.44
N ASP A 40 -17.56 21.42 12.45
CA ASP A 40 -16.62 21.09 13.56
C ASP A 40 -16.54 19.76 14.40
N GLU A 41 -15.28 19.24 14.45
CA GLU A 41 -14.45 18.69 15.58
C GLU A 41 -14.35 17.18 16.02
N GLU A 42 -13.17 16.83 16.59
CA GLU A 42 -12.48 15.52 16.86
C GLU A 42 -11.77 15.51 18.25
N PRO A 43 -11.44 14.35 18.92
CA PRO A 43 -10.00 14.02 19.25
C PRO A 43 -9.59 12.52 19.58
N MET A 44 -8.28 12.23 19.83
CA MET A 44 -7.61 10.87 19.97
C MET A 44 -6.75 10.56 21.27
N LEU A 45 -6.17 9.32 21.47
CA LEU A 45 -5.14 8.92 22.53
C LEU A 45 -4.27 7.59 22.31
N SER A 46 -3.27 7.19 23.18
CA SER A 46 -2.02 6.32 22.91
C SER A 46 -1.29 5.45 24.07
N THR A 47 -0.13 4.66 23.90
CA THR A 47 0.89 4.06 24.96
C THR A 47 2.23 3.17 24.55
N HIS A 48 3.28 2.75 25.43
CA HIS A 48 4.79 2.24 25.17
C HIS A 48 5.84 1.50 26.27
N GLY A 49 7.30 1.36 26.20
CA GLY A 49 8.47 0.71 27.16
C GLY A 49 10.18 0.72 26.97
N ALA A 50 11.22 0.16 27.83
CA ALA A 50 12.86 0.19 27.79
C ALA A 50 14.01 -0.70 28.71
N ILE A 51 15.47 -0.67 28.67
CA ILE A 51 16.68 -1.58 29.33
C ILE A 51 18.34 -1.17 29.60
N PRO A 52 19.40 -1.95 30.23
CA PRO A 52 20.93 -1.68 30.79
C PRO A 52 22.29 -2.71 30.66
N THR A 53 23.65 -2.86 31.17
CA THR A 53 25.01 -2.26 31.88
C THR A 53 26.42 -3.17 32.22
N VAL A 54 27.79 -2.77 32.52
CA VAL A 54 29.19 -3.57 32.87
C VAL A 54 30.60 -2.96 33.63
N GLU A 55 31.88 -3.61 33.86
CA GLU A 55 33.19 -3.31 34.81
C GLU A 55 34.82 -3.83 34.60
N THR A 56 36.03 -3.45 35.33
CA THR A 56 37.63 -3.83 35.23
C THR A 56 38.86 -3.65 36.39
N GLN A 57 40.30 -3.89 36.28
CA GLN A 57 41.62 -3.80 37.26
C GLN A 57 43.22 -3.99 36.71
N ILE A 58 44.60 -4.03 37.21
CA ILE A 58 45.71 -3.93 38.40
C ILE A 58 47.41 -3.87 38.10
N ILE A 59 48.53 -3.81 39.02
CA ILE A 59 50.14 -3.49 38.93
C ILE A 59 51.36 -4.36 39.75
N GLU A 60 52.78 -4.31 40.07
CA GLU A 60 54.14 -3.53 40.55
C GLU A 60 55.70 -4.13 40.22
N SER A 61 57.10 -3.98 40.61
CA SER A 61 58.27 -3.28 41.50
C SER A 61 59.94 -3.64 41.33
N ALA A 62 61.11 -2.86 41.68
CA ALA A 62 62.72 -3.14 41.67
C ALA A 62 63.98 -2.12 42.24
N PRO A 63 65.37 -2.47 42.43
CA PRO A 63 66.72 -1.65 42.81
C PRO A 63 68.32 -2.17 42.64
N ALA A 64 69.65 -1.67 42.87
CA ALA A 64 70.67 -0.43 42.96
C ALA A 64 72.35 -0.59 43.23
N TYR A 65 73.33 0.45 43.11
CA TYR A 65 74.91 0.58 42.77
C TYR A 65 76.24 0.93 43.69
N ASP A 66 77.55 1.09 43.13
CA ASP A 66 78.97 1.54 43.66
C ASP A 66 80.04 2.53 42.84
N PRO A 67 81.41 2.37 42.42
CA PRO A 67 82.50 3.47 42.59
C PRO A 67 83.76 4.15 41.74
N GLY A 68 84.80 3.68 40.90
CA GLY A 68 86.18 4.44 40.71
C GLY A 68 87.28 4.49 39.47
N ALA A 69 87.51 5.62 38.64
CA ALA A 69 88.24 5.92 37.31
C ALA A 69 88.36 7.47 36.89
N ASP A 70 88.59 7.88 35.60
CA ASP A 70 88.31 9.26 35.07
C ASP A 70 86.80 9.47 34.85
N PHE A 71 86.15 8.48 34.22
CA PHE A 71 84.70 8.37 34.07
C PHE A 71 84.24 6.91 34.13
N TRP A 72 82.94 6.74 34.35
CA TRP A 72 82.31 5.45 34.64
C TRP A 72 81.03 5.25 33.86
N LEU A 73 80.78 4.00 33.50
CA LEU A 73 79.42 3.50 33.32
C LEU A 73 78.76 3.43 34.69
N LYS A 74 78.04 4.51 35.05
CA LYS A 74 77.17 4.55 36.23
C LYS A 74 76.01 3.60 35.97
N GLU A 75 75.81 2.62 36.85
CA GLU A 75 74.75 1.60 36.76
C GLU A 75 73.51 2.10 36.02
N GLY A 76 73.17 1.41 34.94
CA GLY A 76 71.94 1.66 34.19
C GLY A 76 70.72 1.41 35.09
N GLY A 77 70.27 2.48 35.76
CA GLY A 77 69.52 2.38 37.01
C GLY A 77 68.39 1.35 36.99
N SER A 78 68.58 0.26 37.72
CA SER A 78 67.55 -0.70 38.08
C SER A 78 66.37 0.07 38.70
N LEU A 79 65.28 0.17 37.94
CA LEU A 79 64.25 1.19 38.16
C LEU A 79 63.65 1.08 39.56
N GLU A 80 63.63 2.19 40.31
CA GLU A 80 62.95 2.24 41.61
C GLU A 80 61.47 1.84 41.46
N ASP A 81 60.92 1.19 42.49
CA ASP A 81 59.55 0.62 42.59
C ASP A 81 58.41 1.46 41.99
N ALA A 82 58.57 2.78 41.89
CA ALA A 82 57.57 3.71 41.40
C ALA A 82 57.23 3.58 39.90
N ASP A 83 58.16 3.07 39.06
CA ASP A 83 57.99 3.09 37.59
C ASP A 83 57.64 1.72 36.97
N LEU A 84 57.69 0.63 37.75
CA LEU A 84 57.33 -0.70 37.23
C LEU A 84 55.83 -0.93 37.01
N GLY A 85 54.99 0.06 37.34
CA GLY A 85 53.57 0.05 36.99
C GLY A 85 53.30 0.21 35.49
N GLN A 86 54.24 0.74 34.71
CA GLN A 86 54.14 0.90 33.26
C GLN A 86 55.50 0.67 32.57
N ARG A 87 56.05 -0.55 32.68
CA ARG A 87 57.10 -1.01 31.76
C ARG A 87 56.55 -1.12 30.33
N ILE A 88 56.62 -0.02 29.59
CA ILE A 88 56.69 -0.05 28.13
C ILE A 88 58.19 -0.07 27.81
N GLU A 89 58.72 -1.27 27.58
CA GLU A 89 60.07 -1.46 27.06
C GLU A 89 60.05 -0.99 25.61
N GLN A 90 60.66 0.17 25.33
CA GLN A 90 60.58 0.83 24.03
C GLN A 90 61.45 0.08 23.03
N THR A 91 60.83 -0.65 22.11
CA THR A 91 61.52 -1.30 20.99
C THR A 91 62.20 -0.26 20.09
N LEU A 92 63.21 -0.66 19.30
CA LEU A 92 63.80 0.26 18.30
C LEU A 92 62.72 0.80 17.35
N TYR A 93 61.71 0.00 17.02
CA TYR A 93 60.54 0.44 16.25
C TYR A 93 59.72 1.55 16.94
N GLU A 94 59.44 1.43 18.24
CA GLU A 94 58.75 2.48 19.01
C GLU A 94 59.62 3.73 19.25
N ALA A 95 60.94 3.62 19.13
CA ALA A 95 61.84 4.75 19.09
C ALA A 95 61.88 5.41 17.70
N ASN A 96 61.85 4.61 16.63
CA ASN A 96 61.78 5.07 15.24
C ASN A 96 60.49 5.86 14.98
N LEU A 97 59.35 5.34 15.46
CA LEU A 97 58.04 6.01 15.48
C LEU A 97 58.05 7.38 16.17
N MET A 98 58.93 7.60 17.15
CA MET A 98 58.99 8.89 17.87
C MET A 98 59.59 10.01 17.02
N VAL A 99 60.51 9.66 16.11
CA VAL A 99 61.21 10.60 15.22
C VAL A 99 60.75 10.51 13.77
N GLY A 100 59.82 9.61 13.45
CA GLY A 100 59.32 9.36 12.09
C GLY A 100 60.33 8.65 11.17
N GLN A 101 61.26 7.86 11.74
CA GLN A 101 62.21 7.07 10.94
C GLN A 101 61.50 5.96 10.16
N ASP A 102 60.47 5.35 10.74
CA ASP A 102 59.69 4.30 10.09
C ASP A 102 58.90 4.87 8.89
N GLN A 103 58.38 6.09 9.05
CA GLN A 103 57.79 6.86 7.95
C GLN A 103 58.83 7.14 6.85
N VAL A 104 60.07 7.54 7.20
CA VAL A 104 61.13 7.78 6.20
C VAL A 104 61.48 6.53 5.41
N VAL A 105 61.55 5.35 6.06
CA VAL A 105 61.84 4.08 5.38
C VAL A 105 60.66 3.62 4.52
N ALA A 106 59.42 3.80 5.00
CA ALA A 106 58.22 3.44 4.25
C ALA A 106 57.97 4.36 3.04
N GLU A 107 58.19 5.66 3.20
CA GLU A 107 57.87 6.69 2.22
C GLU A 107 59.01 6.90 1.21
N TYR A 108 60.27 6.98 1.65
CA TYR A 108 61.38 7.35 0.77
C TYR A 108 62.41 6.22 0.54
N GLY A 109 62.30 5.10 1.25
CA GLY A 109 63.21 3.96 1.13
C GLY A 109 64.65 4.20 1.61
N PHE A 110 64.98 5.41 2.09
CA PHE A 110 66.32 5.74 2.56
C PHE A 110 66.70 4.89 3.78
N ASN A 111 67.90 4.32 3.73
CA ASN A 111 68.39 3.33 4.70
C ASN A 111 69.86 3.55 5.11
N GLY A 112 70.54 4.54 4.55
CA GLY A 112 71.94 4.88 4.85
C GLY A 112 72.97 4.13 4.02
N ASN A 113 72.56 3.31 3.06
CA ASN A 113 73.45 2.63 2.12
C ASN A 113 74.44 3.60 1.47
N GLY A 114 75.72 3.23 1.43
CA GLY A 114 76.80 4.07 0.92
C GLY A 114 77.64 4.77 2.01
N GLN A 115 77.37 4.53 3.30
CA GLN A 115 77.99 5.27 4.41
C GLN A 115 78.41 4.35 5.58
N THR A 116 79.47 4.72 6.31
CA THR A 116 79.99 4.02 7.49
C THR A 116 79.88 4.88 8.75
N VAL A 117 79.53 4.27 9.90
CA VAL A 117 79.41 4.93 11.21
C VAL A 117 80.31 4.26 12.26
N VAL A 118 81.01 5.05 13.08
CA VAL A 118 81.90 4.57 14.16
C VAL A 118 81.24 4.68 15.53
N VAL A 119 81.40 3.67 16.37
CA VAL A 119 81.01 3.65 17.79
C VAL A 119 82.26 3.65 18.67
N ILE A 120 82.37 4.60 19.61
CA ILE A 120 83.44 4.67 20.61
C ILE A 120 82.85 4.41 22.00
N ASP A 121 82.98 3.18 22.50
CA ASP A 121 82.20 2.65 23.63
C ASP A 121 82.84 1.40 24.31
N THR A 122 82.08 0.46 24.88
CA THR A 122 82.61 -0.80 25.49
C THR A 122 83.03 -1.87 24.47
N GLY A 123 82.70 -1.70 23.19
CA GLY A 123 82.96 -2.67 22.12
C GLY A 123 81.72 -2.89 21.25
N ILE A 124 81.76 -3.92 20.39
CA ILE A 124 80.59 -4.43 19.66
C ILE A 124 80.67 -5.95 19.58
N ALA A 125 79.64 -6.67 20.04
CA ALA A 125 79.46 -8.09 19.73
C ALA A 125 79.04 -8.29 18.26
N TYR A 126 80.01 -8.18 17.35
CA TYR A 126 79.80 -8.21 15.90
C TYR A 126 79.27 -9.54 15.35
N SER A 127 79.30 -10.63 16.13
CA SER A 127 78.65 -11.89 15.76
C SER A 127 77.12 -11.84 15.91
N HIS A 128 76.56 -10.79 16.51
CA HIS A 128 75.13 -10.60 16.62
C HIS A 128 74.45 -10.57 15.25
N THR A 129 73.42 -11.40 15.07
CA THR A 129 72.73 -11.64 13.78
C THR A 129 72.23 -10.35 13.14
N ALA A 130 71.55 -9.48 13.91
CA ALA A 130 71.07 -8.17 13.43
C ALA A 130 72.21 -7.18 13.08
N LEU A 131 73.44 -7.40 13.57
CA LEU A 131 74.64 -6.62 13.20
C LEU A 131 75.41 -7.27 12.03
N GLY A 132 74.77 -8.21 11.32
CA GLY A 132 75.33 -8.88 10.14
C GLY A 132 75.96 -10.25 10.42
N GLY A 133 76.14 -10.64 11.69
CA GLY A 133 76.62 -11.98 12.06
C GLY A 133 78.11 -12.23 11.79
N GLY A 134 78.95 -11.19 11.81
CA GLY A 134 80.38 -11.30 11.58
C GLY A 134 81.08 -9.95 11.38
N VAL A 135 82.38 -9.98 11.08
CA VAL A 135 83.21 -8.80 10.89
C VAL A 135 84.06 -8.86 9.60
N GLY A 136 84.14 -7.74 8.90
CA GLY A 136 84.96 -7.55 7.69
C GLY A 136 84.14 -7.33 6.41
N ALA A 137 84.81 -7.27 5.26
CA ALA A 137 84.16 -6.99 3.97
C ALA A 137 83.03 -8.00 3.64
N GLY A 138 81.83 -7.47 3.38
CA GLY A 138 80.60 -8.27 3.18
C GLY A 138 79.81 -8.54 4.46
N TYR A 139 80.25 -8.04 5.62
CA TYR A 139 79.48 -7.95 6.86
C TYR A 139 79.22 -6.48 7.20
N ARG A 140 78.12 -6.20 7.93
CA ARG A 140 77.77 -4.85 8.35
C ARG A 140 78.80 -4.24 9.31
N VAL A 141 79.37 -5.02 10.23
CA VAL A 141 80.53 -4.54 11.01
C VAL A 141 81.80 -4.72 10.16
N VAL A 142 82.35 -3.65 9.62
CA VAL A 142 83.48 -3.72 8.69
C VAL A 142 84.85 -3.76 9.39
N GLY A 143 84.96 -3.28 10.64
CA GLY A 143 86.20 -3.34 11.42
C GLY A 143 86.10 -2.73 12.82
N GLY A 144 87.25 -2.54 13.47
CA GLY A 144 87.34 -1.97 14.82
C GLY A 144 88.71 -2.15 15.49
N TRP A 145 88.85 -1.63 16.71
CA TRP A 145 90.09 -1.68 17.51
C TRP A 145 89.81 -1.53 19.02
N ASP A 146 90.65 -2.13 19.85
CA ASP A 146 90.58 -2.09 21.31
C ASP A 146 91.72 -1.22 21.87
N PHE A 147 91.39 -0.19 22.66
CA PHE A 147 92.37 0.69 23.30
C PHE A 147 92.67 0.35 24.77
N THR A 148 91.86 -0.49 25.42
CA THR A 148 92.04 -0.88 26.82
C THR A 148 93.07 -2.00 26.96
N GLU A 149 92.98 -3.00 26.09
CA GLU A 149 93.92 -4.12 25.95
C GLU A 149 94.99 -3.84 24.87
N ASN A 150 94.74 -2.87 23.98
CA ASN A 150 95.59 -2.48 22.86
C ASN A 150 95.77 -3.63 21.82
N ASP A 151 94.66 -4.20 21.33
CA ASP A 151 94.65 -5.11 20.19
C ASP A 151 93.42 -4.96 19.27
N ALA A 152 93.11 -5.96 18.45
CA ALA A 152 92.04 -5.91 17.46
C ALA A 152 90.72 -6.58 17.92
N ASN A 153 90.62 -7.03 19.17
CA ASN A 153 89.46 -7.70 19.74
C ASN A 153 88.50 -6.70 20.42
N PHE A 154 87.93 -5.78 19.64
CA PHE A 154 86.92 -4.81 20.10
C PHE A 154 85.55 -5.45 20.45
N TYR A 155 85.52 -6.75 20.75
CA TYR A 155 84.31 -7.46 21.17
C TYR A 155 83.91 -7.00 22.58
N ASP A 156 82.61 -6.90 22.79
CA ASP A 156 81.99 -6.44 24.03
C ASP A 156 81.80 -7.66 24.96
N ASP A 157 82.84 -8.08 25.69
CA ASP A 157 82.86 -9.31 26.51
C ASP A 157 82.73 -9.08 28.05
N GLN A 158 82.71 -10.17 28.83
CA GLN A 158 81.98 -10.23 30.12
C GLN A 158 82.52 -9.34 31.26
N GLY A 159 81.87 -8.21 31.50
CA GLY A 159 81.94 -7.39 32.71
C GLY A 159 80.55 -7.04 33.28
N PRO A 160 80.45 -6.49 34.51
CA PRO A 160 79.17 -6.02 35.07
C PRO A 160 78.51 -4.85 34.33
N GLU A 161 79.26 -4.08 33.52
CA GLU A 161 78.76 -2.93 32.74
C GLU A 161 79.01 -3.09 31.21
N SER A 162 79.40 -4.29 30.76
CA SER A 162 79.55 -4.59 29.33
C SER A 162 78.17 -4.82 28.67
N ALA A 163 78.14 -4.95 27.34
CA ALA A 163 76.98 -4.89 26.44
C ALA A 163 76.51 -3.48 26.02
N HIS A 164 77.02 -2.41 26.65
CA HIS A 164 76.59 -1.03 26.37
C HIS A 164 76.95 -0.59 24.94
N GLY A 165 78.14 -0.89 24.45
CA GLY A 165 78.59 -0.55 23.10
C GLY A 165 77.87 -1.35 22.00
N THR A 166 77.53 -2.61 22.27
CA THR A 166 76.67 -3.42 21.40
C THR A 166 75.25 -2.83 21.34
N HIS A 167 74.71 -2.39 22.47
CA HIS A 167 73.39 -1.74 22.55
C HIS A 167 73.36 -0.45 21.71
N VAL A 168 74.41 0.36 21.84
CA VAL A 168 74.67 1.57 21.05
C VAL A 168 74.76 1.27 19.55
N ALA A 169 75.50 0.23 19.14
CA ALA A 169 75.63 -0.16 17.73
C ALA A 169 74.31 -0.62 17.10
N GLY A 170 73.48 -1.36 17.85
CA GLY A 170 72.16 -1.80 17.40
C GLY A 170 71.19 -0.65 17.10
N ILE A 171 71.25 0.43 17.88
CA ILE A 171 70.43 1.63 17.65
C ILE A 171 70.77 2.25 16.29
N ILE A 172 72.04 2.23 15.89
CA ILE A 172 72.48 2.80 14.60
C ILE A 172 72.02 1.92 13.43
N GLY A 173 72.34 0.63 13.45
CA GLY A 173 72.32 -0.20 12.23
C GLY A 173 71.82 -1.64 12.37
N ALA A 174 71.12 -2.00 13.46
CA ALA A 174 70.53 -3.34 13.56
C ALA A 174 69.53 -3.61 12.43
N ASP A 175 69.52 -4.83 11.91
CA ASP A 175 68.61 -5.28 10.85
C ASP A 175 67.94 -6.60 11.26
N GLY A 176 67.26 -6.56 12.41
CA GLY A 176 66.45 -7.65 12.90
C GLY A 176 65.07 -7.72 12.23
N ALA A 177 64.18 -8.55 12.81
CA ALA A 177 62.75 -8.45 12.54
C ALA A 177 62.23 -7.04 12.91
N SER A 178 61.07 -6.61 12.37
CA SER A 178 60.69 -5.19 12.31
C SER A 178 60.73 -4.38 13.61
N ALA A 179 60.51 -5.00 14.78
CA ALA A 179 60.62 -4.33 16.09
C ALA A 179 62.07 -3.92 16.46
N HIS A 180 63.05 -4.50 15.77
CA HIS A 180 64.46 -4.57 16.12
C HIS A 180 65.38 -4.01 15.01
N LYS A 181 64.87 -3.05 14.23
CA LYS A 181 65.64 -2.33 13.21
C LYS A 181 66.19 -1.01 13.77
N GLY A 182 67.49 -0.80 13.65
CA GLY A 182 68.16 0.46 13.93
C GLY A 182 67.79 1.55 12.92
N VAL A 183 68.27 2.77 13.17
CA VAL A 183 67.89 3.97 12.42
C VAL A 183 68.28 3.88 10.94
N ALA A 184 69.42 3.29 10.60
CA ALA A 184 69.92 3.22 9.23
C ALA A 184 70.49 1.82 8.92
N THR A 185 69.61 0.88 8.57
CA THR A 185 69.98 -0.55 8.42
C THR A 185 70.92 -0.83 7.24
N GLY A 186 71.16 0.15 6.36
CA GLY A 186 72.07 0.07 5.22
C GLY A 186 73.49 0.60 5.48
N VAL A 187 73.79 1.18 6.66
CA VAL A 187 75.15 1.65 6.97
C VAL A 187 76.09 0.50 7.36
N ASP A 188 77.37 0.68 7.08
CA ASP A 188 78.45 -0.09 7.69
C ASP A 188 78.79 0.45 9.10
N LEU A 189 79.33 -0.41 9.96
CA LEU A 189 79.64 -0.12 11.37
C LEU A 189 81.10 -0.41 11.72
N ILE A 190 81.70 0.41 12.59
CA ILE A 190 83.04 0.21 13.16
C ILE A 190 82.99 0.37 14.68
N GLY A 191 83.61 -0.56 15.43
CA GLY A 191 83.65 -0.52 16.91
C GLY A 191 85.03 -0.17 17.48
N LEU A 192 85.10 0.81 18.38
CA LEU A 192 86.32 1.23 19.08
C LEU A 192 86.11 1.13 20.60
N ARG A 193 86.82 0.20 21.27
CA ARG A 193 86.65 -0.06 22.72
C ARG A 193 87.51 0.87 23.58
N VAL A 194 86.88 1.56 24.55
CA VAL A 194 87.52 2.55 25.46
C VAL A 194 87.11 2.41 26.94
N PHE A 195 86.49 1.29 27.32
CA PHE A 195 86.14 0.93 28.71
C PHE A 195 86.68 -0.46 29.07
N ASP A 196 87.22 -0.60 30.28
CA ASP A 196 87.64 -1.91 30.81
C ASP A 196 86.45 -2.74 31.34
N ASP A 197 86.67 -4.04 31.59
CA ASP A 197 85.65 -4.97 32.10
C ASP A 197 84.94 -4.48 33.39
N ALA A 198 85.55 -3.56 34.14
CA ALA A 198 85.00 -3.01 35.39
C ALA A 198 84.32 -1.63 35.18
N GLY A 199 84.04 -1.25 33.94
CA GLY A 199 83.29 -0.05 33.57
C GLY A 199 84.09 1.26 33.68
N ASN A 200 85.42 1.19 33.76
CA ASN A 200 86.30 2.34 33.91
C ASN A 200 86.77 2.85 32.55
N GLY A 201 86.65 4.15 32.30
CA GLY A 201 87.21 4.83 31.12
C GLY A 201 88.25 5.88 31.49
N TYR A 202 89.15 6.18 30.55
CA TYR A 202 90.19 7.21 30.66
C TYR A 202 90.28 8.04 29.38
N PHE A 203 90.52 9.35 29.51
CA PHE A 203 90.55 10.27 28.35
C PHE A 203 91.62 9.92 27.30
N SER A 204 92.76 9.36 27.72
CA SER A 204 93.83 8.94 26.80
C SER A 204 93.43 7.80 25.85
N TRP A 205 92.39 7.03 26.15
CA TRP A 205 91.84 6.02 25.23
C TRP A 205 90.91 6.66 24.19
N VAL A 206 90.08 7.61 24.63
CA VAL A 206 89.19 8.39 23.74
C VAL A 206 90.00 9.23 22.75
N GLU A 207 91.07 9.87 23.21
CA GLU A 207 92.04 10.61 22.38
C GLU A 207 92.57 9.71 21.24
N GLN A 208 93.09 8.52 21.58
CA GLN A 208 93.61 7.58 20.59
C GLN A 208 92.54 7.04 19.62
N ALA A 209 91.29 6.87 20.08
CA ALA A 209 90.17 6.45 19.24
C ALA A 209 89.81 7.53 18.18
N LEU A 210 89.75 8.81 18.57
CA LEU A 210 89.52 9.92 17.63
C LEU A 210 90.67 10.03 16.60
N GLN A 211 91.91 9.86 17.06
CA GLN A 211 93.09 9.84 16.18
C GLN A 211 93.07 8.67 15.19
N TRP A 212 92.51 7.52 15.59
CA TRP A 212 92.29 6.36 14.72
C TRP A 212 91.23 6.65 13.64
N VAL A 213 90.10 7.28 14.00
CA VAL A 213 89.03 7.60 13.04
C VAL A 213 89.55 8.48 11.91
N HIS A 214 90.24 9.57 12.23
CA HIS A 214 90.85 10.43 11.21
C HIS A 214 91.75 9.64 10.25
N ALA A 215 92.57 8.72 10.78
CA ALA A 215 93.53 7.98 9.97
C ALA A 215 92.88 7.01 8.97
N HIS A 216 91.78 6.33 9.33
CA HIS A 216 91.22 5.21 8.56
C HIS A 216 89.89 5.51 7.85
N ARG A 217 89.40 6.77 7.90
CA ARG A 217 88.06 7.19 7.40
C ARG A 217 87.71 6.84 5.94
N ASN A 218 88.68 6.43 5.12
CA ASN A 218 88.49 6.06 3.70
C ASN A 218 89.05 4.65 3.36
N ASP A 219 89.31 3.80 4.36
CA ASP A 219 89.98 2.50 4.15
C ASP A 219 88.99 1.34 3.84
N TYR A 220 87.68 1.62 3.87
CA TYR A 220 86.59 0.67 3.67
C TYR A 220 85.83 0.96 2.35
N GLU A 221 84.84 0.12 2.00
CA GLU A 221 84.05 0.29 0.77
C GLU A 221 83.22 1.58 0.81
N ASN A 222 82.64 1.88 1.96
CA ASN A 222 81.90 3.11 2.24
C ASN A 222 82.73 4.05 3.16
N PRO A 223 82.74 5.37 2.93
CA PRO A 223 83.48 6.31 3.77
C PRO A 223 82.88 6.43 5.18
N VAL A 224 83.72 6.72 6.18
CA VAL A 224 83.23 7.10 7.52
C VAL A 224 82.62 8.49 7.44
N THR A 225 81.33 8.61 7.76
CA THR A 225 80.59 9.88 7.66
C THR A 225 79.97 10.35 8.99
N ALA A 226 79.97 9.48 10.01
CA ALA A 226 79.52 9.81 11.37
C ALA A 226 80.27 9.00 12.45
N VAL A 227 80.32 9.55 13.67
CA VAL A 227 80.93 8.96 14.88
C VAL A 227 80.01 9.18 16.07
N ASN A 228 79.88 8.19 16.95
CA ASN A 228 79.15 8.27 18.20
C ASN A 228 80.07 8.06 19.42
N LEU A 229 79.98 8.95 20.41
CA LEU A 229 80.62 8.83 21.72
C LEU A 229 79.57 8.86 22.84
N SER A 230 79.32 7.71 23.45
CA SER A 230 78.26 7.55 24.46
C SER A 230 78.78 7.49 25.90
N LEU A 231 79.72 8.40 26.18
CA LEU A 231 80.47 8.53 27.43
C LEU A 231 80.42 9.98 27.98
N GLY A 232 80.79 10.17 29.25
CA GLY A 232 80.77 11.49 29.90
C GLY A 232 81.28 11.49 31.35
N THR A 233 81.53 12.69 31.89
CA THR A 233 82.09 12.93 33.23
C THR A 233 81.09 13.61 34.17
N ASP A 234 81.43 13.75 35.45
CA ASP A 234 80.75 14.64 36.41
C ASP A 234 81.06 16.13 36.12
N TRP A 235 80.68 16.57 34.93
CA TRP A 235 80.71 17.95 34.47
C TRP A 235 79.32 18.41 34.06
N ASN A 236 79.03 19.71 34.22
CA ASN A 236 77.76 20.31 33.84
C ASN A 236 77.94 21.81 33.58
N SER A 237 78.33 22.15 32.35
CA SER A 237 78.50 23.54 31.90
C SER A 237 78.30 23.63 30.39
N ASP A 238 77.92 24.81 29.89
CA ASP A 238 77.97 25.17 28.47
C ASP A 238 79.41 25.61 28.05
N SER A 239 80.44 25.03 28.68
CA SER A 239 81.85 25.36 28.44
C SER A 239 82.76 24.20 28.84
N ILE A 240 83.83 23.98 28.07
CA ILE A 240 84.81 22.93 28.34
C ILE A 240 85.51 23.14 29.70
N PRO A 241 85.81 22.06 30.44
CA PRO A 241 86.60 22.14 31.66
C PRO A 241 88.04 22.54 31.35
N SER A 242 88.71 23.23 32.27
CA SER A 242 90.10 23.67 32.10
C SER A 242 91.15 22.53 32.11
N TRP A 243 90.70 21.28 32.02
CA TRP A 243 91.50 20.06 31.93
C TRP A 243 91.17 19.24 30.66
N SER A 244 90.31 19.75 29.77
CA SER A 244 89.95 19.15 28.47
C SER A 244 91.18 18.83 27.61
N THR A 245 91.16 17.67 26.93
CA THR A 245 92.29 17.18 26.11
C THR A 245 91.91 16.73 24.69
N LEU A 246 90.64 16.82 24.27
CA LEU A 246 90.15 16.21 23.02
C LEU A 246 89.83 17.23 21.91
N GLU A 247 89.97 18.54 22.17
CA GLU A 247 89.42 19.59 21.30
C GLU A 247 90.03 19.63 19.90
N ASP A 248 91.35 19.43 19.77
CA ASP A 248 92.04 19.46 18.47
C ASP A 248 91.82 18.18 17.65
N ASP A 249 91.43 17.08 18.30
CA ASP A 249 90.96 15.87 17.63
C ASP A 249 89.50 15.99 17.16
N PHE A 250 88.60 16.57 17.95
CA PHE A 250 87.22 16.85 17.49
C PHE A 250 87.19 17.86 16.33
N ALA A 251 87.93 18.97 16.44
CA ALA A 251 88.05 19.98 15.37
C ALA A 251 88.62 19.40 14.05
N ARG A 252 89.33 18.27 14.13
CA ARG A 252 89.88 17.56 12.97
C ARG A 252 88.87 16.63 12.29
N LEU A 253 87.98 15.99 13.05
CA LEU A 253 86.89 15.18 12.51
C LEU A 253 85.82 16.07 11.85
N GLU A 254 85.48 17.21 12.48
CA GLU A 254 84.68 18.28 11.88
C GLU A 254 85.22 18.68 10.51
N ALA A 255 86.52 19.00 10.43
CA ALA A 255 87.19 19.44 9.20
C ALA A 255 87.31 18.34 8.11
N ASP A 256 87.00 17.09 8.44
CA ASP A 256 86.89 15.97 7.50
C ASP A 256 85.44 15.73 7.00
N GLY A 257 84.46 16.51 7.47
CA GLY A 257 83.03 16.34 7.13
C GLY A 257 82.33 15.22 7.92
N ILE A 258 82.96 14.73 8.98
CA ILE A 258 82.44 13.64 9.82
C ILE A 258 81.51 14.23 10.89
N PHE A 259 80.27 13.73 10.96
CA PHE A 259 79.31 14.15 11.98
C PHE A 259 79.64 13.51 13.34
N VAL A 260 79.97 14.30 14.37
CA VAL A 260 80.34 13.77 15.70
C VAL A 260 79.21 13.92 16.72
N SER A 261 78.54 12.82 17.06
CA SER A 261 77.46 12.75 18.05
C SER A 261 78.00 12.37 19.44
N VAL A 262 77.63 13.12 20.49
CA VAL A 262 78.16 12.93 21.85
C VAL A 262 77.07 13.02 22.91
N SER A 263 77.05 12.09 23.86
CA SER A 263 76.00 12.04 24.89
C SER A 263 76.09 13.21 25.90
N ALA A 264 74.97 13.91 26.14
CA ALA A 264 74.95 15.13 26.96
C ALA A 264 75.19 14.92 28.47
N GLY A 265 74.99 13.70 28.99
CA GLY A 265 75.18 13.33 30.40
C GLY A 265 73.87 13.11 31.18
N ASN A 266 73.95 12.28 32.23
CA ASN A 266 72.80 11.75 32.98
C ASN A 266 72.65 12.33 34.41
N SER A 267 73.28 13.47 34.72
CA SER A 267 73.37 13.99 36.10
C SER A 267 72.42 15.16 36.43
N PHE A 268 71.42 15.47 35.61
CA PHE A 268 70.63 16.71 35.75
C PHE A 268 69.84 16.84 37.06
N THR A 269 69.25 15.76 37.59
CA THR A 269 68.60 15.79 38.92
C THR A 269 69.57 16.09 40.07
N SER A 270 70.86 15.83 39.90
CA SER A 270 71.90 16.12 40.91
C SER A 270 72.39 17.56 40.82
N TYR A 271 72.50 18.14 39.61
CA TYR A 271 72.94 19.52 39.41
C TYR A 271 71.79 20.55 39.49
N ASN A 272 70.60 20.18 39.03
CA ASN A 272 69.39 21.01 38.95
C ASN A 272 69.63 22.38 38.27
N THR A 273 70.45 22.41 37.22
CA THR A 273 70.77 23.59 36.41
C THR A 273 71.23 23.17 35.01
N LYS A 274 71.14 24.09 34.04
CA LYS A 274 71.62 23.90 32.65
C LYS A 274 73.13 23.64 32.58
N GLY A 275 73.56 23.09 31.45
CA GLY A 275 74.92 22.64 31.14
C GLY A 275 74.93 21.21 30.63
N VAL A 276 76.06 20.79 30.07
CA VAL A 276 76.32 19.42 29.58
C VAL A 276 77.62 18.85 30.14
N SER A 277 77.75 17.54 30.03
CA SER A 277 78.96 16.77 30.37
C SER A 277 80.11 17.09 29.40
N TYR A 278 81.35 16.87 29.83
CA TYR A 278 82.48 16.76 28.90
C TYR A 278 82.63 15.28 28.48
N PRO A 279 82.75 14.94 27.18
CA PRO A 279 83.12 15.82 26.05
C PRO A 279 82.00 16.58 25.32
N ALA A 280 80.72 16.36 25.62
CA ALA A 280 79.60 17.05 24.96
C ALA A 280 79.59 18.60 25.12
N ALA A 281 80.43 19.15 25.99
CA ALA A 281 80.66 20.59 26.16
C ALA A 281 81.65 21.21 25.14
N SER A 282 82.19 20.44 24.18
CA SER A 282 83.06 20.94 23.11
C SER A 282 82.24 21.67 22.02
N ASP A 283 82.79 22.76 21.47
CA ASP A 283 82.19 23.50 20.35
C ASP A 283 82.24 22.73 19.00
N HIS A 284 83.03 21.65 18.93
CA HIS A 284 83.32 20.90 17.70
C HIS A 284 82.45 19.64 17.50
N VAL A 285 81.52 19.37 18.41
CA VAL A 285 80.68 18.16 18.44
C VAL A 285 79.21 18.48 18.63
N ILE A 286 78.33 17.53 18.31
CA ILE A 286 76.88 17.66 18.49
C ILE A 286 76.45 17.00 19.83
N PRO A 287 76.12 17.77 20.87
CA PRO A 287 75.62 17.21 22.13
C PRO A 287 74.19 16.69 22.00
N VAL A 288 73.95 15.48 22.52
CA VAL A 288 72.66 14.78 22.40
C VAL A 288 72.02 14.49 23.76
N MET A 289 70.81 15.03 23.95
CA MET A 289 69.97 14.84 25.12
C MET A 289 69.03 13.63 24.95
N SER A 290 68.62 13.01 26.07
CA SER A 290 67.68 11.88 26.06
C SER A 290 66.25 12.34 26.34
N VAL A 291 65.30 11.92 25.49
CA VAL A 291 63.86 11.94 25.81
C VAL A 291 63.34 10.57 26.23
N ASP A 292 62.24 10.61 26.99
CA ASP A 292 61.45 9.44 27.38
C ASP A 292 60.42 9.04 26.30
N PRO A 293 59.73 7.90 26.44
CA PRO A 293 58.67 7.49 25.50
C PRO A 293 57.52 8.50 25.29
N ASN A 294 57.37 9.53 26.14
CA ASN A 294 56.41 10.62 25.98
C ASN A 294 56.98 11.81 25.16
N GLY A 295 58.21 11.69 24.65
CA GLY A 295 58.94 12.75 23.97
C GLY A 295 59.38 13.90 24.89
N GLN A 296 59.30 13.74 26.21
CA GLN A 296 59.78 14.74 27.17
C GLN A 296 61.22 14.42 27.57
N LEU A 297 62.04 15.44 27.85
CA LEU A 297 63.41 15.20 28.29
C LEU A 297 63.45 14.35 29.56
N SER A 298 64.15 13.22 29.47
CA SER A 298 64.40 12.31 30.57
C SER A 298 64.89 13.07 31.79
N TYR A 299 64.40 12.69 32.97
CA TYR A 299 64.67 13.41 34.22
C TYR A 299 66.18 13.54 34.51
N PHE A 300 66.96 12.53 34.10
CA PHE A 300 68.41 12.48 34.25
C PHE A 300 69.16 13.33 33.21
N SER A 301 68.59 13.55 32.02
CA SER A 301 69.32 14.15 30.89
C SER A 301 69.77 15.58 31.18
N GLN A 302 71.04 15.87 30.96
CA GLN A 302 71.57 17.23 30.98
C GLN A 302 71.00 18.09 29.84
N ARG A 303 71.25 19.41 29.89
CA ARG A 303 70.34 20.43 29.33
C ARG A 303 71.12 21.61 28.71
N ALA A 304 71.21 21.66 27.39
CA ALA A 304 71.77 22.78 26.63
C ALA A 304 70.86 23.19 25.45
N GLU A 305 70.76 24.49 25.15
CA GLU A 305 69.88 25.01 24.08
C GLU A 305 70.43 24.75 22.67
N TYR A 306 71.74 24.46 22.58
CA TYR A 306 72.44 24.03 21.37
C TYR A 306 72.62 22.49 21.31
N ALA A 307 71.85 21.74 22.09
CA ALA A 307 71.78 20.29 22.04
C ALA A 307 70.48 19.83 21.39
N ILE A 308 70.56 18.76 20.61
CA ILE A 308 69.41 18.07 20.02
C ILE A 308 69.01 16.89 20.93
N ALA A 309 67.72 16.59 21.06
CA ALA A 309 67.24 15.47 21.86
C ALA A 309 66.78 14.30 20.98
N ALA A 310 66.98 13.06 21.45
CA ALA A 310 66.56 11.84 20.75
C ALA A 310 66.10 10.75 21.75
N PRO A 311 65.40 9.69 21.29
CA PRO A 311 64.92 8.62 22.17
C PRO A 311 66.06 7.99 22.96
N GLY A 312 65.93 7.93 24.29
CA GLY A 312 67.03 7.51 25.16
C GLY A 312 66.63 6.99 26.54
N ARG A 313 65.43 6.43 26.68
CA ARG A 313 64.96 5.78 27.91
C ARG A 313 64.06 4.60 27.54
N TYR A 314 64.35 3.43 28.13
CA TYR A 314 63.77 2.12 27.82
C TYR A 314 64.03 1.59 26.41
N ILE A 315 65.03 2.14 25.71
CA ILE A 315 65.40 1.70 24.36
C ILE A 315 65.92 0.26 24.42
N THR A 316 65.31 -0.62 23.64
CA THR A 316 65.60 -2.07 23.62
C THR A 316 66.39 -2.43 22.37
N SER A 317 67.69 -2.70 22.53
CA SER A 317 68.65 -2.89 21.45
C SER A 317 69.49 -4.16 21.64
N THR A 318 70.32 -4.49 20.65
CA THR A 318 71.17 -5.69 20.61
C THR A 318 72.10 -5.76 21.81
N VAL A 319 72.22 -6.92 22.44
CA VAL A 319 73.27 -7.20 23.43
C VAL A 319 73.97 -8.52 23.10
N PRO A 320 75.17 -8.78 23.64
CA PRO A 320 75.82 -10.08 23.52
C PRO A 320 75.00 -11.18 24.26
N ASP A 321 75.05 -12.43 23.78
CA ASP A 321 74.37 -13.62 24.34
C ASP A 321 74.48 -13.77 25.87
N TYR A 322 75.61 -13.36 26.48
CA TYR A 322 75.79 -13.47 27.92
C TYR A 322 75.04 -12.42 28.75
N ALA A 323 74.61 -11.32 28.14
CA ALA A 323 73.96 -10.18 28.79
C ALA A 323 72.43 -10.19 28.61
N GLY A 324 71.94 -11.00 27.66
CA GLY A 324 70.53 -11.34 27.57
C GLY A 324 70.12 -12.45 28.54
N ASN A 325 68.93 -13.01 28.35
CA ASN A 325 68.26 -13.83 29.37
C ASN A 325 67.34 -14.91 28.78
N ASP A 326 67.52 -15.28 27.51
CA ASP A 326 66.76 -16.37 26.88
C ASP A 326 67.49 -17.74 27.00
N ALA A 327 68.82 -17.71 27.16
CA ALA A 327 69.73 -18.85 27.32
C ALA A 327 69.76 -19.84 26.13
N ASN A 328 69.59 -19.34 24.89
CA ASN A 328 69.58 -20.14 23.67
C ASN A 328 70.98 -20.50 23.10
N ALA A 329 72.04 -19.76 23.47
CA ALA A 329 73.41 -19.86 22.94
C ALA A 329 73.55 -19.47 21.45
N ILE A 330 72.92 -18.35 21.06
CA ILE A 330 72.87 -17.73 19.75
C ILE A 330 73.03 -16.22 19.95
N ASP A 331 73.84 -15.54 19.13
CA ASP A 331 73.98 -14.09 19.21
C ASP A 331 72.76 -13.39 18.54
N ASP A 332 71.59 -13.45 19.18
CA ASP A 332 70.35 -12.76 18.75
C ASP A 332 69.55 -12.10 19.89
N ASP A 333 70.23 -11.76 20.99
CA ASP A 333 69.66 -11.33 22.28
C ASP A 333 69.48 -9.78 22.43
N TRP A 334 68.52 -9.34 23.24
CA TRP A 334 68.11 -7.92 23.35
C TRP A 334 67.86 -7.48 24.80
N LEU A 335 68.23 -6.24 25.13
CA LEU A 335 68.01 -5.66 26.47
C LEU A 335 67.58 -4.19 26.41
N SER A 336 66.79 -3.75 27.40
CA SER A 336 66.32 -2.37 27.53
C SER A 336 67.26 -1.53 28.41
N MET A 337 67.77 -0.40 27.89
CA MET A 337 68.68 0.52 28.59
C MET A 337 68.16 1.97 28.57
N SER A 338 68.72 2.84 29.42
CA SER A 338 68.33 4.25 29.55
C SER A 338 69.51 5.17 29.83
N GLY A 339 69.66 6.23 29.02
CA GLY A 339 70.70 7.24 29.16
C GLY A 339 70.78 8.15 27.93
N THR A 340 71.51 9.26 28.03
CA THR A 340 71.94 10.03 26.83
C THR A 340 72.75 9.16 25.86
N SER A 341 73.37 8.10 26.37
CA SER A 341 74.07 7.05 25.62
C SER A 341 73.22 6.32 24.59
N MET A 342 71.89 6.21 24.79
CA MET A 342 71.00 5.61 23.79
C MET A 342 70.48 6.65 22.78
N ALA A 343 70.53 7.94 23.14
CA ALA A 343 70.09 9.03 22.28
C ALA A 343 71.17 9.46 21.27
N ALA A 344 72.45 9.48 21.67
CA ALA A 344 73.56 9.85 20.80
C ALA A 344 73.71 8.96 19.53
N PRO A 345 73.65 7.61 19.58
CA PRO A 345 73.67 6.77 18.38
C PRO A 345 72.47 7.01 17.47
N TYR A 346 71.33 7.42 18.03
CA TYR A 346 70.13 7.77 17.27
C TYR A 346 70.38 8.91 16.28
N ILE A 347 71.06 9.96 16.73
CA ILE A 347 71.46 11.09 15.87
C ILE A 347 72.54 10.67 14.86
N ALA A 348 73.48 9.82 15.26
CA ALA A 348 74.53 9.32 14.35
C ALA A 348 73.93 8.55 13.17
N GLY A 349 73.00 7.62 13.42
CA GLY A 349 72.27 6.93 12.35
C GLY A 349 71.33 7.85 11.55
N ALA A 350 70.70 8.83 12.20
CA ALA A 350 69.84 9.80 11.50
C ALA A 350 70.64 10.68 10.51
N SER A 351 71.91 10.98 10.83
CA SER A 351 72.77 11.82 9.99
C SER A 351 73.02 11.22 8.60
N THR A 352 73.09 9.89 8.48
CA THR A 352 73.31 9.23 7.19
C THR A 352 72.07 9.27 6.31
N LEU A 353 70.87 9.15 6.90
CA LEU A 353 69.60 9.27 6.18
C LEU A 353 69.36 10.70 5.65
N VAL A 354 69.67 11.72 6.47
CA VAL A 354 69.59 13.13 6.02
C VAL A 354 70.57 13.41 4.88
N ARG A 355 71.81 12.89 4.96
CA ARG A 355 72.79 13.03 3.86
C ARG A 355 72.30 12.35 2.57
N GLN A 356 71.71 11.16 2.66
CA GLN A 356 71.16 10.43 1.50
C GLN A 356 70.03 11.23 0.80
N ALA A 357 69.15 11.88 1.58
CA ALA A 357 68.09 12.74 1.04
C ALA A 357 68.63 14.02 0.38
N MET A 358 69.66 14.64 0.96
CA MET A 358 70.33 15.81 0.37
C MET A 358 70.99 15.47 -0.98
N GLU A 359 71.59 14.28 -1.10
CA GLU A 359 72.21 13.81 -2.34
C GLU A 359 71.17 13.50 -3.45
N PHE A 360 70.02 12.91 -3.09
CA PHE A 360 68.91 12.66 -4.05
C PHE A 360 68.41 13.94 -4.73
N VAL A 361 68.30 15.05 -3.98
CA VAL A 361 67.91 16.36 -4.54
C VAL A 361 69.09 17.17 -5.10
N GLY A 362 70.23 16.51 -5.33
CA GLY A 362 71.37 17.05 -6.07
C GLY A 362 72.30 17.99 -5.29
N GLN A 363 72.29 17.95 -3.95
CA GLN A 363 73.26 18.68 -3.14
C GLN A 363 74.62 17.97 -3.15
N THR A 364 75.71 18.71 -2.94
CA THR A 364 77.08 18.17 -2.99
C THR A 364 78.01 18.88 -2.01
N GLY A 365 78.84 18.12 -1.29
CA GLY A 365 79.85 18.67 -0.38
C GLY A 365 79.36 18.93 1.05
N ILE A 366 78.36 18.17 1.48
CA ILE A 366 77.64 18.25 2.75
C ILE A 366 78.57 18.02 3.95
N ASP A 367 78.63 18.97 4.89
CA ASP A 367 79.40 18.84 6.14
C ASP A 367 78.53 18.54 7.39
N GLN A 368 79.13 18.54 8.60
CA GLN A 368 78.37 18.24 9.83
C GLN A 368 77.36 19.33 10.19
N TRP A 369 77.63 20.59 9.83
CA TRP A 369 76.79 21.74 10.13
C TRP A 369 75.64 21.85 9.14
N ASP A 370 75.83 21.52 7.85
CA ASP A 370 74.73 21.36 6.89
C ASP A 370 73.66 20.39 7.43
N ILE A 371 74.09 19.23 7.95
CA ILE A 371 73.20 18.21 8.52
C ILE A 371 72.61 18.68 9.86
N TYR A 372 73.42 19.22 10.77
CA TYR A 372 72.98 19.63 12.10
C TYR A 372 72.04 20.84 12.08
N ASP A 373 72.35 21.91 11.34
CA ASP A 373 71.48 23.08 11.23
C ASP A 373 70.16 22.71 10.56
N HIS A 374 70.18 21.80 9.59
CA HIS A 374 68.96 21.28 8.96
C HIS A 374 68.12 20.43 9.92
N MET A 375 68.75 19.52 10.68
CA MET A 375 68.09 18.79 11.77
C MET A 375 67.52 19.75 12.83
N MET A 376 68.25 20.79 13.21
CA MET A 376 67.80 21.76 14.22
C MET A 376 66.74 22.72 13.69
N ALA A 377 66.72 23.03 12.39
CA ALA A 377 65.64 23.79 11.75
C ALA A 377 64.33 22.98 11.77
N THR A 378 64.39 21.70 11.42
CA THR A 378 63.24 20.78 11.27
C THR A 378 62.81 20.11 12.58
N ALA A 379 63.66 20.07 13.60
CA ALA A 379 63.40 19.47 14.91
C ALA A 379 62.16 20.03 15.63
N ASP A 380 61.43 19.15 16.32
CA ASP A 380 60.31 19.51 17.17
C ASP A 380 60.76 20.42 18.31
N THR A 381 59.91 21.38 18.70
CA THR A 381 60.18 22.29 19.82
C THR A 381 59.22 22.01 20.98
N PHE A 382 59.75 21.63 22.14
CA PHE A 382 58.97 21.27 23.33
C PHE A 382 59.51 22.00 24.59
N TYR A 383 58.66 22.13 25.62
CA TYR A 383 58.95 22.94 26.81
C TYR A 383 59.37 22.07 28.01
N ASP A 384 60.60 22.24 28.47
CA ASP A 384 61.10 21.62 29.70
C ASP A 384 60.69 22.45 30.92
N SER A 385 59.79 21.90 31.72
CA SER A 385 59.32 22.55 32.96
C SER A 385 60.41 22.71 34.03
N ALA A 386 61.48 21.91 34.01
CA ALA A 386 62.53 21.96 35.03
C ALA A 386 63.47 23.16 34.86
N THR A 387 63.79 23.53 33.61
CA THR A 387 64.59 24.73 33.27
C THR A 387 63.76 25.91 32.76
N ALA A 388 62.43 25.74 32.66
CA ALA A 388 61.48 26.69 32.08
C ALA A 388 61.85 27.18 30.66
N THR A 389 62.43 26.29 29.85
CA THR A 389 63.06 26.59 28.55
C THR A 389 62.54 25.65 27.46
N ASN A 390 62.55 26.09 26.20
CA ASN A 390 62.24 25.22 25.05
C ASN A 390 63.51 24.53 24.53
N TYR A 391 63.41 23.25 24.17
CA TYR A 391 64.49 22.47 23.56
C TYR A 391 64.04 21.85 22.23
N LYS A 392 65.02 21.38 21.45
CA LYS A 392 64.82 20.69 20.17
C LYS A 392 64.92 19.17 20.32
N ARG A 393 64.02 18.43 19.67
CA ARG A 393 64.05 16.97 19.51
C ARG A 393 64.13 16.63 18.02
N LEU A 394 64.95 15.67 17.64
CA LEU A 394 65.01 15.17 16.26
C LEU A 394 63.60 14.80 15.77
N ASN A 395 63.26 15.32 14.59
CA ASN A 395 62.12 14.91 13.80
C ASN A 395 62.69 14.55 12.42
N LEU A 396 63.03 13.27 12.24
CA LEU A 396 63.74 12.75 11.07
C LEU A 396 62.83 12.70 9.84
N TRP A 397 61.53 12.47 10.05
CA TRP A 397 60.51 12.69 9.03
C TRP A 397 60.60 14.11 8.47
N SER A 398 60.42 15.14 9.32
CA SER A 398 60.46 16.53 8.86
C SER A 398 61.85 16.97 8.38
N ALA A 399 62.93 16.30 8.79
CA ALA A 399 64.26 16.53 8.22
C ALA A 399 64.36 16.04 6.76
N ILE A 400 63.67 14.97 6.38
CA ILE A 400 63.76 14.42 5.02
C ILE A 400 62.64 14.96 4.12
N ASP A 401 61.40 15.03 4.61
CA ASP A 401 60.25 15.68 3.97
C ASP A 401 60.56 17.14 3.54
N ALA A 402 61.31 17.90 4.36
CA ALA A 402 61.73 19.27 4.02
C ALA A 402 62.84 19.37 2.94
N LEU A 403 63.40 18.25 2.49
CA LEU A 403 64.37 18.19 1.39
C LEU A 403 63.74 17.71 0.09
N MET A 404 62.84 16.73 0.17
CA MET A 404 62.28 16.03 -0.98
C MET A 404 61.47 16.96 -1.90
N PRO A 405 61.43 16.70 -3.23
CA PRO A 405 60.51 17.39 -4.11
C PRO A 405 59.07 17.06 -3.70
N ALA A 406 58.17 18.03 -3.81
CA ALA A 406 56.74 17.76 -3.67
C ALA A 406 56.22 17.02 -4.91
N ASP A 407 55.35 16.04 -4.67
CA ASP A 407 54.40 15.44 -5.64
C ASP A 407 53.96 16.46 -6.72
N ASP A 408 54.23 16.15 -7.99
CA ASP A 408 53.81 16.98 -9.12
C ASP A 408 52.57 16.48 -9.89
N TYR A 409 52.15 15.21 -9.77
CA TYR A 409 50.90 14.70 -10.42
C TYR A 409 49.99 13.77 -9.58
N GLY A 410 49.80 14.07 -8.30
CA GLY A 410 48.62 13.77 -7.49
C GLY A 410 48.12 12.33 -7.59
N SER A 411 48.69 11.43 -6.80
CA SER A 411 48.71 9.97 -6.98
C SER A 411 47.36 9.19 -6.86
N ILE A 412 46.20 9.87 -6.83
CA ILE A 412 44.85 9.25 -6.73
C ILE A 412 43.78 9.98 -7.56
N GLU A 413 42.66 9.32 -7.89
CA GLU A 413 41.63 9.81 -8.83
C GLU A 413 41.15 11.25 -8.60
N SER A 414 41.03 11.70 -7.34
CA SER A 414 40.65 13.08 -7.02
C SER A 414 41.71 14.10 -7.42
N THR A 415 42.98 13.85 -7.11
CA THR A 415 44.13 14.75 -7.33
C THR A 415 44.74 14.61 -8.72
N ALA A 416 44.58 13.43 -9.35
CA ALA A 416 45.14 13.05 -10.65
C ALA A 416 45.12 14.18 -11.69
N TYR A 417 46.24 14.42 -12.34
CA TYR A 417 46.39 15.51 -13.28
C TYR A 417 45.43 15.36 -14.47
N ASN A 418 44.62 16.39 -14.71
CA ASN A 418 43.60 16.34 -15.75
C ASN A 418 44.19 16.75 -17.10
N LEU A 419 44.57 15.77 -17.91
CA LEU A 419 45.00 15.96 -19.31
C LEU A 419 43.87 16.54 -20.20
N GLY A 420 42.64 16.61 -19.69
CA GLY A 420 41.47 17.16 -20.35
C GLY A 420 40.68 16.09 -21.09
N THR A 421 40.21 16.43 -22.28
CA THR A 421 39.56 15.47 -23.18
C THR A 421 40.57 15.04 -24.23
N LEU A 422 41.00 13.77 -24.21
CA LEU A 422 41.76 13.22 -25.33
C LEU A 422 40.84 13.16 -26.55
N THR A 423 41.28 13.72 -27.66
CA THR A 423 40.60 13.63 -28.96
C THR A 423 41.39 12.74 -29.90
N ASP A 424 40.72 12.07 -30.82
CA ASP A 424 41.32 11.24 -31.88
C ASP A 424 42.55 11.91 -32.53
N SER A 425 43.72 11.29 -32.34
CA SER A 425 45.01 11.77 -32.81
C SER A 425 45.14 11.77 -34.34
N SER A 426 44.18 11.17 -35.06
CA SER A 426 44.05 11.33 -36.52
C SER A 426 43.88 12.79 -36.97
N SER A 427 43.58 13.72 -36.05
CA SER A 427 43.24 15.11 -36.34
C SER A 427 44.09 16.19 -35.62
N ALA A 428 44.93 15.82 -34.66
CA ALA A 428 45.77 16.74 -33.89
C ALA A 428 47.14 16.11 -33.55
N ALA A 429 48.15 16.95 -33.27
CA ALA A 429 49.44 16.48 -32.77
C ALA A 429 49.30 15.89 -31.35
N PRO A 430 50.15 14.93 -30.95
CA PRO A 430 50.15 14.40 -29.58
C PRO A 430 50.34 15.51 -28.55
N LEU A 431 49.87 15.25 -27.32
CA LEU A 431 50.13 16.14 -26.19
C LEU A 431 51.64 16.30 -26.00
N SER A 432 52.07 17.52 -25.66
CA SER A 432 53.47 17.81 -25.36
C SER A 432 53.95 16.96 -24.19
N THR A 433 55.13 16.35 -24.32
CA THR A 433 55.77 15.52 -23.29
C THR A 433 55.72 16.19 -21.91
N LEU A 434 55.38 15.41 -20.89
CA LEU A 434 55.08 15.89 -19.55
C LEU A 434 56.03 15.23 -18.54
N SER A 435 57.02 15.99 -18.07
CA SER A 435 58.03 15.55 -17.09
C SER A 435 57.46 15.49 -15.68
N GLY A 436 57.85 14.49 -14.86
CA GLY A 436 57.45 14.36 -13.46
C GLY A 436 58.45 13.65 -12.56
N VAL A 437 58.10 13.46 -11.29
CA VAL A 437 58.94 12.80 -10.28
C VAL A 437 58.15 11.91 -9.32
N ILE A 438 58.48 10.61 -9.34
CA ILE A 438 58.10 9.68 -8.28
C ILE A 438 58.96 10.02 -7.06
N SER A 439 58.34 10.79 -6.15
CA SER A 439 58.98 11.42 -5.00
C SER A 439 58.98 10.52 -3.76
N THR A 440 58.07 9.55 -3.71
CA THR A 440 57.92 8.56 -2.64
C THR A 440 57.64 7.15 -3.19
N LEU A 441 57.64 6.13 -2.33
CA LEU A 441 57.36 4.72 -2.67
C LEU A 441 55.86 4.39 -2.71
N GLU A 442 55.01 5.20 -2.07
CA GLU A 442 53.55 5.16 -2.31
C GLU A 442 53.13 6.12 -3.43
N ASP A 443 54.05 6.96 -3.92
CA ASP A 443 53.81 7.88 -5.03
C ASP A 443 53.56 7.14 -6.35
N ALA A 444 52.61 7.69 -7.11
CA ALA A 444 51.94 7.00 -8.20
C ALA A 444 51.29 7.99 -9.17
N ASP A 445 52.11 8.88 -9.76
CA ASP A 445 51.74 9.93 -10.72
C ASP A 445 50.55 9.53 -11.60
N SER A 446 49.41 10.15 -11.32
CA SER A 446 48.12 9.72 -11.84
C SER A 446 47.57 10.76 -12.81
N PHE A 447 47.30 10.35 -14.03
CA PHE A 447 46.77 11.21 -15.08
C PHE A 447 45.36 10.76 -15.44
N LYS A 448 44.39 11.66 -15.26
CA LYS A 448 43.01 11.44 -15.68
C LYS A 448 42.70 12.18 -16.98
N PHE A 449 41.90 11.53 -17.83
CA PHE A 449 41.39 12.13 -19.05
C PHE A 449 39.99 11.63 -19.35
N VAL A 450 39.17 12.50 -19.95
CA VAL A 450 37.92 12.08 -20.58
C VAL A 450 38.26 11.56 -21.98
N ALA A 451 37.86 10.34 -22.31
CA ALA A 451 38.00 9.86 -23.68
C ALA A 451 36.96 10.57 -24.57
N GLY A 452 37.41 11.45 -25.48
CA GLY A 452 36.54 12.22 -26.37
C GLY A 452 35.81 11.39 -27.42
N ALA A 453 36.22 10.14 -27.58
CA ALA A 453 35.51 9.07 -28.27
C ALA A 453 35.75 7.74 -27.52
N THR A 454 34.92 6.73 -27.77
CA THR A 454 35.28 5.33 -27.49
C THR A 454 36.51 5.00 -28.33
N GLY A 455 37.35 4.03 -27.99
CA GLY A 455 38.66 3.93 -28.66
C GLY A 455 39.66 2.96 -28.06
N THR A 456 40.93 3.16 -28.40
CA THR A 456 42.12 2.50 -27.82
C THR A 456 43.15 3.58 -27.50
N VAL A 457 43.80 3.47 -26.34
CA VAL A 457 44.82 4.41 -25.80
C VAL A 457 46.16 3.70 -25.62
N THR A 458 47.25 4.44 -25.84
CA THR A 458 48.63 4.00 -25.57
C THR A 458 49.36 5.04 -24.72
N VAL A 459 50.20 4.59 -23.78
CA VAL A 459 50.89 5.40 -22.75
C VAL A 459 52.33 4.92 -22.59
N GLN A 460 53.30 5.82 -22.39
CA GLN A 460 54.69 5.45 -22.09
C GLN A 460 55.40 6.49 -21.20
N ALA A 461 56.33 6.02 -20.36
CA ALA A 461 57.32 6.82 -19.63
C ALA A 461 58.71 6.67 -20.27
N GLN A 462 59.48 7.76 -20.32
CA GLN A 462 60.74 7.90 -21.04
C GLN A 462 61.79 8.63 -20.16
N ASP A 463 63.08 8.59 -20.56
CA ASP A 463 64.21 9.30 -19.94
C ASP A 463 64.31 9.22 -18.40
N VAL A 464 64.09 8.02 -17.85
CA VAL A 464 64.10 7.74 -16.40
C VAL A 464 65.47 7.90 -15.73
N THR A 465 65.47 8.21 -14.42
CA THR A 465 66.67 8.49 -13.60
C THR A 465 66.70 7.74 -12.27
N HIS A 466 67.84 7.78 -11.56
CA HIS A 466 68.11 6.99 -10.35
C HIS A 466 67.82 5.50 -10.59
N ASP A 467 67.12 4.82 -9.67
CA ASP A 467 66.75 3.39 -9.78
C ASP A 467 65.26 3.20 -10.12
N LEU A 468 64.62 4.22 -10.73
CA LEU A 468 63.20 4.21 -11.06
C LEU A 468 62.83 3.11 -12.07
N VAL A 469 61.93 2.21 -11.67
CA VAL A 469 61.37 1.14 -12.53
C VAL A 469 59.86 1.34 -12.68
N ALA A 470 59.45 1.83 -13.85
CA ALA A 470 58.05 2.13 -14.17
C ALA A 470 57.11 0.91 -14.01
N GLN A 471 56.08 1.05 -13.19
CA GLN A 471 54.91 0.18 -13.06
C GLN A 471 53.65 0.94 -13.49
N TRP A 472 52.69 0.25 -14.10
CA TRP A 472 51.46 0.85 -14.59
C TRP A 472 50.23 0.28 -13.89
N GLN A 473 49.28 1.15 -13.59
CA GLN A 473 47.91 0.78 -13.26
C GLN A 473 46.94 1.58 -14.14
N VAL A 474 45.86 0.94 -14.61
CA VAL A 474 44.80 1.58 -15.39
C VAL A 474 43.47 1.42 -14.66
N SER A 475 42.70 2.50 -14.56
CA SER A 475 41.32 2.52 -14.07
C SER A 475 40.38 3.07 -15.15
N GLY A 476 39.15 2.56 -15.16
CA GLY A 476 38.14 2.79 -16.20
C GLY A 476 38.17 1.78 -17.36
N ALA A 477 39.29 1.08 -17.58
CA ALA A 477 39.43 0.02 -18.58
C ALA A 477 39.33 -1.39 -17.93
N ALA A 478 38.66 -2.33 -18.60
CA ALA A 478 38.48 -3.70 -18.10
C ALA A 478 39.65 -4.63 -18.45
N ASP A 479 40.24 -4.43 -19.63
CA ASP A 479 41.41 -5.17 -20.12
C ASP A 479 42.49 -4.14 -20.53
N TRP A 480 43.73 -4.36 -20.09
CA TRP A 480 44.90 -3.56 -20.43
C TRP A 480 46.15 -4.45 -20.51
N SER A 481 47.23 -3.97 -21.14
CA SER A 481 48.46 -4.75 -21.33
C SER A 481 49.71 -3.88 -21.43
N ILE A 482 50.88 -4.48 -21.17
CA ILE A 482 52.20 -3.85 -21.32
C ILE A 482 52.94 -4.48 -22.51
N ASP A 483 53.51 -3.65 -23.39
CA ASP A 483 54.45 -4.13 -24.42
C ASP A 483 55.82 -4.46 -23.80
N SER A 484 56.15 -5.75 -23.79
CA SER A 484 57.43 -6.30 -23.29
C SER A 484 58.69 -5.78 -24.01
N THR A 485 58.54 -5.00 -25.08
CA THR A 485 59.64 -4.41 -25.87
C THR A 485 59.91 -2.95 -25.53
N THR A 486 58.89 -2.22 -25.07
CA THR A 486 58.91 -0.75 -24.92
C THR A 486 58.50 -0.26 -23.53
N GLY A 487 57.91 -1.11 -22.69
CA GLY A 487 57.33 -0.73 -21.40
C GLY A 487 56.05 0.10 -21.50
N ALA A 488 55.48 0.27 -22.70
CA ALA A 488 54.27 1.05 -22.91
C ALA A 488 53.00 0.29 -22.49
N CYS A 489 52.02 1.01 -21.93
CA CYS A 489 50.72 0.49 -21.50
C CYS A 489 49.64 0.78 -22.55
N VAL A 490 48.77 -0.19 -22.85
CA VAL A 490 47.75 -0.13 -23.93
C VAL A 490 46.40 -0.69 -23.45
N PHE A 491 45.30 0.01 -23.72
CA PHE A 491 43.94 -0.35 -23.28
C PHE A 491 42.81 0.31 -24.10
N ASP A 492 41.60 -0.27 -24.06
CA ASP A 492 40.41 0.28 -24.73
C ASP A 492 39.61 1.25 -23.84
N VAL A 493 38.96 2.25 -24.47
CA VAL A 493 38.25 3.36 -23.82
C VAL A 493 36.84 3.62 -24.38
N VAL A 494 36.02 4.42 -23.69
CA VAL A 494 34.60 4.71 -24.03
C VAL A 494 34.31 6.22 -24.01
N ALA A 495 33.56 6.72 -25.01
CA ALA A 495 33.23 8.13 -25.17
C ALA A 495 32.59 8.72 -23.91
N GLY A 496 33.15 9.82 -23.41
CA GLY A 496 32.66 10.51 -22.21
C GLY A 496 33.00 9.82 -20.88
N GLN A 497 33.51 8.58 -20.89
CA GLN A 497 34.06 7.98 -19.69
C GLN A 497 35.41 8.63 -19.35
N THR A 498 35.67 8.76 -18.05
CA THR A 498 36.96 9.20 -17.54
C THR A 498 37.83 7.97 -17.31
N TYR A 499 39.05 8.02 -17.81
CA TYR A 499 40.09 7.03 -17.60
C TYR A 499 41.15 7.65 -16.70
N MET A 500 41.77 6.82 -15.89
CA MET A 500 42.93 7.18 -15.11
C MET A 500 44.03 6.17 -15.37
N ILE A 501 45.23 6.69 -15.57
CA ILE A 501 46.47 5.92 -15.66
C ILE A 501 47.36 6.37 -14.51
N SER A 502 48.02 5.43 -13.84
CA SER A 502 48.94 5.71 -12.74
C SER A 502 50.29 5.08 -13.08
N LEU A 503 51.34 5.88 -13.02
CA LEU A 503 52.73 5.45 -13.10
C LEU A 503 53.27 5.38 -11.68
N SER A 504 53.86 4.25 -11.26
CA SER A 504 54.51 4.12 -9.95
C SER A 504 55.83 3.36 -10.07
N SER A 505 56.51 3.07 -8.95
CA SER A 505 57.71 2.22 -8.93
C SER A 505 57.71 1.24 -7.76
N SER A 506 58.43 0.11 -7.91
CA SER A 506 58.57 -0.93 -6.88
C SER A 506 59.93 -0.96 -6.19
N ASP A 507 60.97 -0.37 -6.79
CA ASP A 507 62.37 -0.60 -6.41
C ASP A 507 63.23 0.68 -6.35
N GLY A 508 62.66 1.88 -6.56
CA GLY A 508 63.40 3.15 -6.45
C GLY A 508 62.60 4.40 -6.81
N LEU A 509 63.03 5.55 -6.30
CA LEU A 509 62.50 6.90 -6.61
C LEU A 509 63.15 7.46 -7.89
N GLY A 510 62.54 8.48 -8.53
CA GLY A 510 63.20 9.20 -9.63
C GLY A 510 62.30 9.98 -10.59
N TYR A 511 62.94 10.71 -11.52
CA TYR A 511 62.30 11.54 -12.56
C TYR A 511 62.06 10.77 -13.87
N TYR A 512 61.05 11.19 -14.66
CA TYR A 512 60.67 10.62 -15.97
C TYR A 512 59.97 11.64 -16.89
N ASP A 513 59.71 11.27 -18.16
CA ASP A 513 58.93 12.00 -19.19
C ASP A 513 57.74 11.18 -19.73
N LEU A 514 56.50 11.71 -19.73
CA LEU A 514 55.28 10.99 -20.16
C LEU A 514 54.83 11.28 -21.61
N SER A 515 54.31 10.26 -22.32
CA SER A 515 53.65 10.33 -23.63
C SER A 515 52.31 9.56 -23.66
N ILE A 516 51.29 10.05 -24.39
CA ILE A 516 49.94 9.45 -24.48
C ILE A 516 49.20 9.76 -25.81
N ASP A 517 48.49 8.76 -26.37
CA ASP A 517 47.74 8.81 -27.65
C ASP A 517 46.36 8.10 -27.59
N LEU A 518 45.41 8.48 -28.48
CA LEU A 518 44.04 7.92 -28.59
C LEU A 518 43.57 7.72 -30.06
N GLU A 519 43.02 6.55 -30.39
CA GLU A 519 42.32 6.20 -31.65
C GLU A 519 40.85 5.78 -31.40
N ALA A 520 39.88 5.96 -32.33
CA ALA A 520 38.42 5.98 -32.00
C ALA A 520 37.47 4.83 -32.49
N THR A 521 36.37 4.59 -31.76
CA THR A 521 35.25 3.62 -31.95
C THR A 521 33.89 4.13 -31.36
N PHE A 522 32.84 3.30 -31.13
CA PHE A 522 31.50 3.71 -30.60
C PHE A 522 30.64 2.54 -30.03
N ALA A 523 29.85 2.72 -28.95
CA ALA A 523 28.92 1.70 -28.39
C ALA A 523 27.79 2.26 -27.48
N ALA A 524 26.68 1.52 -27.32
CA ALA A 524 25.56 1.80 -26.39
C ALA A 524 24.82 0.52 -25.94
N ILE A 525 24.07 0.53 -24.83
CA ILE A 525 23.33 -0.65 -24.35
C ILE A 525 21.98 -0.78 -25.08
N GLU A 526 21.79 -1.82 -25.88
CA GLU A 526 20.50 -2.14 -26.49
C GLU A 526 19.50 -2.70 -25.47
N TRP A 527 18.39 -2.00 -25.26
CA TRP A 527 17.20 -2.52 -24.57
C TRP A 527 16.09 -2.96 -25.53
N GLY A 528 16.26 -2.69 -26.83
CA GLY A 528 15.29 -3.03 -27.87
C GLY A 528 14.04 -2.16 -27.81
N SER A 529 12.90 -2.72 -28.23
CA SER A 529 11.66 -1.96 -28.36
C SER A 529 10.86 -1.87 -27.06
N VAL A 530 10.66 -0.66 -26.54
CA VAL A 530 9.70 -0.41 -25.44
C VAL A 530 8.28 -0.45 -26.01
N ASN A 531 7.43 -1.32 -25.47
CA ASN A 531 6.16 -1.65 -26.11
C ASN A 531 5.02 -0.66 -25.79
N VAL A 532 4.60 -0.57 -24.51
CA VAL A 532 3.55 0.37 -24.06
C VAL A 532 3.92 1.02 -22.74
N GLN A 533 4.16 0.22 -21.70
CA GLN A 533 4.80 0.65 -20.46
C GLN A 533 5.68 -0.48 -19.95
N GLU A 534 6.92 -0.15 -19.58
CA GLU A 534 7.88 -1.07 -19.00
C GLU A 534 8.64 -0.34 -17.87
N THR A 535 8.84 -1.02 -16.74
CA THR A 535 9.72 -0.53 -15.68
C THR A 535 10.95 -1.42 -15.63
N ARG A 536 12.13 -0.83 -15.75
CA ARG A 536 13.42 -1.52 -15.57
C ARG A 536 13.91 -1.16 -14.17
N SER A 537 13.65 -2.07 -13.23
CA SER A 537 13.90 -1.87 -11.81
C SER A 537 15.33 -2.19 -11.39
N GLY A 538 15.79 -1.56 -10.29
CA GLY A 538 17.08 -1.87 -9.69
C GLY A 538 18.31 -1.43 -10.50
N LEU A 539 18.15 -0.45 -11.39
CA LEU A 539 19.25 0.09 -12.18
C LEU A 539 20.28 0.77 -11.26
N SER A 540 21.55 0.62 -11.63
CA SER A 540 22.66 1.36 -11.02
C SER A 540 23.21 2.30 -12.09
N VAL A 541 23.24 3.60 -11.79
CA VAL A 541 23.75 4.64 -12.70
C VAL A 541 24.76 5.46 -11.90
N SER A 542 25.98 5.53 -12.42
CA SER A 542 27.09 6.30 -11.84
C SER A 542 27.56 7.30 -12.88
N GLY A 543 27.25 8.59 -12.66
CA GLY A 543 27.51 9.64 -13.63
C GLY A 543 26.49 9.63 -14.77
N GLU A 544 26.78 8.91 -15.85
CA GLU A 544 26.00 8.91 -17.10
C GLU A 544 25.93 7.52 -17.75
N GLN A 545 24.72 7.06 -18.09
CA GLN A 545 24.51 5.81 -18.82
C GLN A 545 23.61 6.02 -20.04
N TRP A 546 24.05 5.48 -21.17
CA TRP A 546 23.35 5.51 -22.45
C TRP A 546 22.65 4.18 -22.75
N TYR A 547 21.36 4.25 -23.07
CA TYR A 547 20.54 3.13 -23.49
C TYR A 547 19.91 3.41 -24.85
N LEU A 548 20.06 2.47 -25.78
CA LEU A 548 19.37 2.48 -27.06
C LEU A 548 18.01 1.78 -26.90
N VAL A 549 16.94 2.57 -27.04
CA VAL A 549 15.55 2.08 -27.06
C VAL A 549 14.92 2.39 -28.40
N THR A 550 14.19 1.43 -28.95
CA THR A 550 13.33 1.68 -30.11
C THR A 550 11.93 2.04 -29.59
N ALA A 551 11.41 3.22 -29.94
CA ALA A 551 10.01 3.55 -29.72
C ALA A 551 9.15 2.65 -30.63
N ASN A 552 8.46 1.65 -30.07
CA ASN A 552 7.67 0.71 -30.87
C ASN A 552 6.46 1.40 -31.55
N ARG A 553 6.08 2.60 -31.08
CA ARG A 553 4.87 3.32 -31.48
C ARG A 553 5.18 4.81 -31.71
N ALA A 554 4.54 5.39 -32.72
CA ALA A 554 4.56 6.83 -32.93
C ALA A 554 3.67 7.51 -31.87
N GLY A 555 4.15 8.58 -31.25
CA GLY A 555 3.46 9.28 -30.17
C GLY A 555 4.42 9.85 -29.12
N TYR A 556 3.91 10.13 -27.93
CA TYR A 556 4.75 10.45 -26.79
C TYR A 556 5.57 9.22 -26.38
N PHE A 557 6.89 9.39 -26.29
CA PHE A 557 7.77 8.53 -25.52
C PHE A 557 8.14 9.29 -24.24
N THR A 558 7.72 8.73 -23.11
CA THR A 558 7.95 9.25 -21.76
C THR A 558 8.98 8.36 -21.06
N ALA A 559 10.03 8.95 -20.52
CA ALA A 559 10.90 8.30 -19.55
C ALA A 559 10.78 9.02 -18.20
N GLU A 560 10.56 8.26 -17.12
CA GLU A 560 10.49 8.74 -15.74
C GLU A 560 11.49 7.96 -14.88
N ALA A 561 12.34 8.67 -14.14
CA ALA A 561 13.27 8.08 -13.19
C ALA A 561 12.62 8.01 -11.80
N ILE A 562 12.17 6.82 -11.40
CA ILE A 562 11.55 6.56 -10.10
C ILE A 562 12.66 6.17 -9.12
N ALA A 563 13.08 7.12 -8.29
CA ALA A 563 14.11 6.87 -7.29
C ALA A 563 13.52 6.28 -6.00
N SER A 564 14.09 5.17 -5.53
CA SER A 564 13.85 4.66 -4.17
C SER A 564 14.53 5.54 -3.11
N SER A 565 15.67 6.14 -3.46
CA SER A 565 16.30 7.27 -2.76
C SER A 565 17.22 8.05 -3.71
N GLY A 566 17.53 9.31 -3.38
CA GLY A 566 18.30 10.20 -4.25
C GLY A 566 17.50 10.83 -5.39
N ALA A 567 18.18 11.57 -6.26
CA ALA A 567 17.62 12.13 -7.49
C ALA A 567 18.33 11.53 -8.71
N ALA A 568 17.59 11.28 -9.78
CA ALA A 568 18.11 10.93 -11.09
C ALA A 568 17.40 11.80 -12.14
N ASN A 569 18.12 12.10 -13.21
CA ASN A 569 17.60 12.82 -14.36
C ASN A 569 17.68 11.94 -15.61
N VAL A 570 16.74 12.11 -16.51
CA VAL A 570 16.73 11.49 -17.84
C VAL A 570 16.62 12.57 -18.91
N ALA A 571 17.30 12.35 -20.02
CA ALA A 571 17.19 13.11 -21.26
C ALA A 571 17.17 12.14 -22.45
N ILE A 572 16.64 12.60 -23.57
CA ILE A 572 16.40 11.80 -24.78
C ILE A 572 17.08 12.47 -25.98
N PHE A 573 17.76 11.69 -26.80
CA PHE A 573 18.56 12.12 -27.94
C PHE A 573 18.20 11.35 -29.22
N ASP A 574 18.49 11.93 -30.38
CA ASP A 574 18.36 11.27 -31.69
C ASP A 574 19.59 10.42 -32.08
N THR A 575 19.51 9.69 -33.19
CA THR A 575 20.61 8.86 -33.71
C THR A 575 21.77 9.64 -34.32
N GLN A 576 21.77 10.97 -34.22
CA GLN A 576 22.88 11.87 -34.55
C GLN A 576 23.45 12.53 -33.27
N MET A 577 23.04 12.05 -32.08
CA MET A 577 23.41 12.55 -30.76
C MET A 577 22.97 13.99 -30.47
N ASN A 578 21.93 14.51 -31.12
CA ASN A 578 21.32 15.78 -30.74
C ASN A 578 20.33 15.58 -29.58
N ALA A 579 20.35 16.47 -28.59
CA ALA A 579 19.39 16.45 -27.48
C ALA A 579 18.00 16.86 -27.95
N LEU A 580 17.00 16.01 -27.72
CA LEU A 580 15.58 16.26 -28.01
C LEU A 580 14.82 16.80 -26.78
N THR A 581 15.37 16.62 -25.58
CA THR A 581 14.78 17.04 -24.30
C THR A 581 15.85 17.54 -23.32
N THR A 582 15.47 18.41 -22.40
CA THR A 582 16.31 18.83 -21.26
C THR A 582 16.28 17.78 -20.16
N ALA A 583 17.41 17.58 -19.48
CA ALA A 583 17.50 16.63 -18.37
C ALA A 583 16.62 17.03 -17.17
N GLY A 584 15.86 16.07 -16.64
CA GLY A 584 15.03 16.20 -15.44
C GLY A 584 14.52 14.83 -14.99
N ALA A 585 13.82 14.74 -13.85
CA ALA A 585 13.26 13.47 -13.35
C ALA A 585 12.26 12.78 -14.32
N ARG A 586 11.78 13.53 -15.32
CA ARG A 586 10.96 13.05 -16.43
C ARG A 586 11.38 13.75 -17.74
N ALA A 587 11.38 13.00 -18.83
CA ALA A 587 11.53 13.53 -20.20
C ALA A 587 10.41 12.98 -21.10
N ASP A 588 9.80 13.87 -21.89
CA ASP A 588 8.74 13.55 -22.87
C ASP A 588 9.20 14.01 -24.27
N VAL A 589 9.18 13.11 -25.26
CA VAL A 589 9.49 13.43 -26.66
C VAL A 589 8.41 12.90 -27.61
N GLN A 590 8.21 13.54 -28.76
CA GLN A 590 7.46 12.95 -29.87
C GLN A 590 8.36 12.01 -30.67
N ALA A 591 8.07 10.72 -30.61
CA ALA A 591 8.75 9.66 -31.33
C ALA A 591 7.93 9.17 -32.53
N THR A 592 8.60 8.60 -33.53
CA THR A 592 7.98 7.86 -34.63
C THR A 592 8.11 6.34 -34.40
N ALA A 593 7.23 5.54 -35.02
CA ALA A 593 7.22 4.09 -34.80
C ALA A 593 8.45 3.43 -35.45
N GLY A 594 9.21 2.67 -34.67
CA GLY A 594 10.52 2.16 -35.07
C GLY A 594 11.63 3.21 -34.98
N GLN A 595 11.42 4.33 -34.27
CA GLN A 595 12.47 5.30 -34.03
C GLN A 595 13.37 4.86 -32.89
N ASP A 596 14.62 4.65 -33.22
CA ASP A 596 15.70 4.53 -32.27
C ASP A 596 15.96 5.87 -31.57
N LEU A 597 15.98 5.81 -30.23
CA LEU A 597 16.20 6.91 -29.31
C LEU A 597 17.29 6.53 -28.34
N TYR A 598 18.19 7.46 -28.07
CA TYR A 598 19.19 7.31 -27.02
C TYR A 598 18.67 7.95 -25.73
N LEU A 599 18.36 7.13 -24.73
CA LEU A 599 18.08 7.59 -23.37
C LEU A 599 19.39 7.77 -22.63
N ARG A 600 19.62 8.99 -22.14
CA ARG A 600 20.72 9.34 -21.27
C ARG A 600 20.18 9.50 -19.85
N VAL A 601 20.51 8.57 -18.96
CA VAL A 601 20.16 8.66 -17.54
C VAL A 601 21.41 9.13 -16.79
N THR A 602 21.25 10.15 -15.94
CA THR A 602 22.31 10.65 -15.06
C THR A 602 21.89 10.60 -13.60
N GLY A 603 22.79 10.18 -12.73
CA GLY A 603 22.52 9.89 -11.33
C GLY A 603 23.77 9.37 -10.60
N GLU A 604 23.64 9.22 -9.29
CA GLU A 604 24.76 8.91 -8.36
C GLU A 604 24.40 7.78 -7.38
N ALA A 605 23.33 7.01 -7.64
CA ALA A 605 22.83 5.97 -6.76
C ALA A 605 22.49 4.66 -7.47
N SER A 606 22.38 3.59 -6.67
CA SER A 606 21.85 2.28 -7.08
C SER A 606 20.38 2.14 -6.65
N GLY A 607 19.58 1.39 -7.41
CA GLY A 607 18.17 1.16 -7.09
C GLY A 607 17.23 2.22 -7.67
N TYR A 608 17.57 2.75 -8.85
CA TYR A 608 16.64 3.52 -9.67
C TYR A 608 15.74 2.58 -10.48
N ASP A 609 14.45 2.90 -10.54
CA ASP A 609 13.49 2.23 -11.40
C ASP A 609 13.16 3.16 -12.58
N LEU A 610 13.69 2.87 -13.77
CA LEU A 610 13.36 3.67 -14.96
C LEU A 610 12.08 3.15 -15.58
N ARG A 611 11.01 3.94 -15.53
CA ARG A 611 9.74 3.66 -16.17
C ARG A 611 9.68 4.34 -17.53
N MET A 612 9.57 3.55 -18.59
CA MET A 612 9.46 4.00 -19.97
C MET A 612 8.04 3.71 -20.47
N THR A 613 7.36 4.72 -21.02
CA THR A 613 5.96 4.63 -21.45
C THR A 613 5.79 5.25 -22.84
N ASN A 614 5.33 4.46 -23.80
CA ASN A 614 5.06 4.85 -25.19
C ASN A 614 3.56 4.62 -25.53
N ALA A 615 2.71 4.83 -24.52
CA ALA A 615 1.29 4.49 -24.55
C ALA A 615 0.44 5.48 -25.36
N LEU A 616 0.67 6.80 -25.20
CA LEU A 616 -0.14 7.86 -25.78
C LEU A 616 0.38 8.32 -27.16
N ALA A 617 -0.46 8.16 -28.18
CA ALA A 617 -0.28 8.76 -29.50
C ALA A 617 -1.35 9.83 -29.75
N VAL A 618 -0.97 10.99 -30.29
CA VAL A 618 -1.92 12.03 -30.77
C VAL A 618 -1.64 12.30 -32.23
N SER A 619 -2.59 11.99 -33.12
CA SER A 619 -2.42 12.16 -34.56
C SER A 619 -3.76 12.34 -35.27
N GLY A 620 -3.83 13.29 -36.22
CA GLY A 620 -5.00 13.50 -37.08
C GLY A 620 -6.30 13.87 -36.33
N GLY A 621 -6.21 14.45 -35.13
CA GLY A 621 -7.36 14.72 -34.27
C GLY A 621 -7.73 13.59 -33.30
N VAL A 622 -6.97 12.49 -33.29
CA VAL A 622 -7.24 11.30 -32.47
C VAL A 622 -6.13 11.10 -31.43
N ALA A 623 -6.50 11.11 -30.15
CA ALA A 623 -5.67 10.59 -29.07
C ALA A 623 -5.92 9.09 -28.90
N THR A 624 -4.87 8.28 -28.75
CA THR A 624 -4.96 6.84 -28.49
C THR A 624 -3.99 6.46 -27.39
N LEU A 625 -4.51 5.93 -26.29
CA LEU A 625 -3.79 5.45 -25.12
C LEU A 625 -3.98 3.93 -25.03
N LEU A 626 -2.90 3.17 -24.86
CA LEU A 626 -2.96 1.71 -24.66
C LEU A 626 -2.51 1.30 -23.27
N GLY A 627 -2.90 0.09 -22.87
CA GLY A 627 -2.36 -0.64 -21.74
C GLY A 627 -1.37 -1.75 -22.12
N THR A 628 -1.05 -2.58 -21.14
CA THR A 628 0.01 -3.57 -21.12
C THR A 628 -0.55 -5.00 -21.31
N SER A 629 0.03 -5.99 -20.65
CA SER A 629 -0.49 -7.36 -20.51
C SER A 629 -0.68 -7.77 -19.04
N ASP A 630 -0.59 -6.79 -18.13
CA ASP A 630 -0.83 -6.90 -16.70
C ASP A 630 -1.98 -5.96 -16.32
N ALA A 631 -2.48 -6.04 -15.08
CA ALA A 631 -3.66 -5.28 -14.66
C ALA A 631 -3.41 -3.77 -14.59
N ASP A 632 -4.04 -3.01 -15.51
CA ASP A 632 -3.84 -1.57 -15.64
C ASP A 632 -4.90 -0.71 -14.94
N THR A 633 -4.50 0.51 -14.58
CA THR A 633 -5.39 1.56 -14.05
C THR A 633 -5.29 2.85 -14.87
N PHE A 634 -6.43 3.24 -15.45
CA PHE A 634 -6.59 4.42 -16.29
C PHE A 634 -7.42 5.51 -15.62
N VAL A 635 -7.04 6.77 -15.87
CA VAL A 635 -7.89 7.94 -15.60
C VAL A 635 -7.91 8.82 -16.83
N VAL A 636 -9.10 9.22 -17.28
CA VAL A 636 -9.27 10.24 -18.34
C VAL A 636 -10.19 11.34 -17.79
N ASP A 637 -9.68 12.56 -17.74
CA ASP A 637 -10.39 13.71 -17.19
C ASP A 637 -10.61 14.76 -18.30
N LEU A 638 -11.88 14.98 -18.63
CA LEU A 638 -12.37 15.89 -19.67
C LEU A 638 -13.05 17.13 -19.07
N SER A 639 -13.03 17.28 -17.73
CA SER A 639 -13.70 18.35 -16.99
C SER A 639 -12.85 19.63 -16.84
N LEU A 640 -11.57 19.55 -17.16
CA LEU A 640 -10.56 20.60 -16.95
C LEU A 640 -10.27 21.42 -18.22
N GLU A 641 -9.62 22.58 -18.04
CA GLU A 641 -9.15 23.47 -19.13
C GLU A 641 -8.15 22.80 -20.10
N SER A 642 -7.58 21.66 -19.71
CA SER A 642 -6.79 20.77 -20.57
C SER A 642 -7.11 19.33 -20.24
N TYR A 643 -7.25 18.48 -21.26
CA TYR A 643 -7.58 17.07 -21.05
C TYR A 643 -6.40 16.37 -20.37
N LYS A 644 -6.69 15.58 -19.33
CA LYS A 644 -5.67 14.74 -18.67
C LYS A 644 -5.94 13.28 -18.93
N ALA A 645 -4.87 12.53 -19.18
CA ALA A 645 -4.94 11.08 -19.37
C ALA A 645 -3.80 10.42 -18.60
N THR A 646 -4.09 9.36 -17.86
CA THR A 646 -3.13 8.69 -16.97
C THR A 646 -3.18 7.19 -17.19
N LEU A 647 -2.01 6.55 -17.29
CA LEU A 647 -1.81 5.09 -17.25
C LEU A 647 -0.87 4.76 -16.08
N ASN A 648 -1.35 4.01 -15.08
CA ASN A 648 -0.54 3.52 -13.95
C ASN A 648 0.28 4.62 -13.24
N GLY A 649 -0.28 5.83 -13.17
CA GLY A 649 0.36 7.03 -12.59
C GLY A 649 1.18 7.88 -13.56
N VAL A 650 1.44 7.44 -14.80
CA VAL A 650 2.06 8.28 -15.86
C VAL A 650 0.99 9.18 -16.43
N GLY A 651 0.99 10.44 -16.01
CA GLY A 651 0.04 11.47 -16.49
C GLY A 651 0.50 12.16 -17.77
N TYR A 652 -0.47 12.55 -18.60
CA TYR A 652 -0.31 13.34 -19.82
C TYR A 652 -1.29 14.52 -19.80
N THR A 653 -0.83 15.69 -20.24
CA THR A 653 -1.67 16.88 -20.47
C THR A 653 -1.81 17.10 -21.96
N ILE A 654 -3.04 17.23 -22.45
CA ILE A 654 -3.36 17.30 -23.88
C ILE A 654 -4.20 18.55 -24.15
N ASP A 655 -3.79 19.32 -25.15
CA ASP A 655 -4.53 20.50 -25.62
C ASP A 655 -5.86 20.08 -26.27
N PRO A 656 -7.03 20.52 -25.74
CA PRO A 656 -8.34 20.18 -26.28
C PRO A 656 -8.54 20.54 -27.75
N SER A 657 -7.81 21.52 -28.29
CA SER A 657 -7.88 21.92 -29.70
C SER A 657 -7.31 20.86 -30.66
N GLN A 658 -6.50 19.93 -30.15
CA GLN A 658 -5.81 18.90 -30.94
C GLN A 658 -6.57 17.56 -31.03
N VAL A 659 -7.68 17.40 -30.28
CA VAL A 659 -8.34 16.09 -30.11
C VAL A 659 -9.86 16.18 -30.19
N SER A 660 -10.43 15.50 -31.18
CA SER A 660 -11.88 15.28 -31.35
C SER A 660 -12.31 13.80 -31.18
N SER A 661 -11.35 12.88 -31.04
CA SER A 661 -11.63 11.52 -30.53
C SER A 661 -10.52 11.02 -29.61
N PHE A 662 -10.90 10.38 -28.51
CA PHE A 662 -10.01 9.67 -27.61
C PHE A 662 -10.28 8.16 -27.72
N ASN A 663 -9.24 7.33 -27.71
CA ASN A 663 -9.36 5.87 -27.67
C ASN A 663 -8.52 5.33 -26.52
N VAL A 664 -9.11 4.51 -25.67
CA VAL A 664 -8.40 3.70 -24.68
C VAL A 664 -8.63 2.22 -25.00
N SER A 665 -7.57 1.42 -25.04
CA SER A 665 -7.69 -0.03 -25.02
C SER A 665 -6.68 -0.56 -24.00
N ALA A 666 -7.13 -1.19 -22.93
CA ALA A 666 -6.22 -1.66 -21.88
C ALA A 666 -5.41 -2.85 -22.41
N GLY A 667 -5.99 -4.05 -22.45
CA GLY A 667 -5.50 -5.11 -23.33
C GLY A 667 -5.81 -6.50 -22.84
N ALA A 668 -5.02 -6.96 -21.87
CA ALA A 668 -5.23 -8.19 -21.13
C ALA A 668 -4.73 -7.98 -19.71
N GLY A 669 -5.60 -8.22 -18.72
CA GLY A 669 -5.28 -7.96 -17.32
C GLY A 669 -6.52 -8.17 -16.44
N GLN A 670 -6.71 -7.27 -15.47
CA GLN A 670 -7.99 -7.03 -14.80
C GLN A 670 -8.12 -5.51 -14.71
N ASP A 671 -8.58 -4.92 -15.80
CA ASP A 671 -8.26 -3.55 -16.12
C ASP A 671 -9.37 -2.60 -15.66
N SER A 672 -8.97 -1.41 -15.21
CA SER A 672 -9.90 -0.43 -14.65
C SER A 672 -9.72 0.96 -15.24
N ILE A 673 -10.83 1.66 -15.47
CA ILE A 673 -10.83 3.04 -15.93
C ILE A 673 -11.88 3.89 -15.20
N THR A 674 -11.48 5.11 -14.83
CA THR A 674 -12.42 6.18 -14.49
C THR A 674 -12.35 7.26 -15.57
N LEU A 675 -13.50 7.61 -16.16
CA LEU A 675 -13.64 8.76 -17.05
C LEU A 675 -14.55 9.81 -16.43
N TYR A 676 -14.06 11.04 -16.37
CA TYR A 676 -14.84 12.22 -16.01
C TYR A 676 -15.29 12.93 -17.30
N GLY A 677 -16.59 13.21 -17.39
CA GLY A 677 -17.21 13.94 -18.50
C GLY A 677 -16.84 15.42 -18.54
N SER A 678 -17.40 16.11 -19.53
CA SER A 678 -17.28 17.56 -19.69
C SER A 678 -18.45 18.28 -19.01
N SER A 679 -18.55 19.61 -19.19
CA SER A 679 -19.73 20.39 -18.74
C SER A 679 -20.88 20.43 -19.76
N LEU A 680 -20.73 19.74 -20.89
CA LEU A 680 -21.74 19.57 -21.93
C LEU A 680 -22.55 18.29 -21.68
N ASN A 681 -23.63 18.08 -22.44
CA ASN A 681 -24.38 16.83 -22.40
C ASN A 681 -23.63 15.72 -23.14
N GLU A 682 -23.49 14.58 -22.49
CA GLU A 682 -22.89 13.36 -23.00
C GLU A 682 -23.88 12.19 -23.14
N THR A 683 -23.61 11.35 -24.14
CA THR A 683 -24.22 10.02 -24.27
C THR A 683 -23.17 8.95 -24.03
N ALA A 684 -23.42 8.08 -23.05
CA ALA A 684 -22.61 6.91 -22.74
C ALA A 684 -23.28 5.63 -23.25
N LEU A 685 -22.52 4.80 -23.96
CA LEU A 685 -22.86 3.41 -24.25
C LEU A 685 -21.87 2.52 -23.49
N MET A 686 -22.32 1.65 -22.59
CA MET A 686 -21.46 0.77 -21.79
C MET A 686 -21.89 -0.68 -21.99
N GLY A 687 -20.98 -1.57 -22.36
CA GLY A 687 -21.26 -3.00 -22.59
C GLY A 687 -20.18 -3.89 -22.00
N TYR A 688 -20.20 -5.17 -22.35
CA TYR A 688 -19.18 -6.12 -21.89
C TYR A 688 -17.77 -5.65 -22.31
N GLN A 689 -16.88 -5.46 -21.32
CA GLN A 689 -15.49 -5.01 -21.47
C GLN A 689 -15.28 -3.77 -22.37
N SER A 690 -16.27 -2.88 -22.51
CA SER A 690 -16.20 -1.77 -23.46
C SER A 690 -17.17 -0.63 -23.12
N ALA A 691 -16.79 0.60 -23.49
CA ALA A 691 -17.67 1.76 -23.40
C ALA A 691 -17.38 2.80 -24.49
N LYS A 692 -18.33 3.72 -24.69
CA LYS A 692 -18.19 4.87 -25.56
C LYS A 692 -18.92 6.06 -24.95
N LEU A 693 -18.20 7.13 -24.67
CA LEU A 693 -18.72 8.44 -24.28
C LEU A 693 -18.72 9.36 -25.50
N THR A 694 -19.74 10.19 -25.68
CA THR A 694 -19.88 11.10 -26.83
C THR A 694 -20.50 12.41 -26.40
N SER A 695 -19.73 13.49 -26.53
CA SER A 695 -20.18 14.88 -26.33
C SER A 695 -20.42 15.56 -27.69
N GLN A 696 -20.69 16.88 -27.66
CA GLN A 696 -20.80 17.69 -28.88
C GLN A 696 -19.47 17.88 -29.63
N VAL A 697 -18.32 17.69 -28.95
CA VAL A 697 -16.97 18.02 -29.46
C VAL A 697 -15.98 16.85 -29.44
N LEU A 698 -16.23 15.82 -28.63
CA LEU A 698 -15.30 14.72 -28.37
C LEU A 698 -16.02 13.36 -28.33
N VAL A 699 -15.39 12.34 -28.91
CA VAL A 699 -15.82 10.94 -28.82
C VAL A 699 -14.73 10.10 -28.16
N THR A 700 -15.00 9.60 -26.95
CA THR A 700 -14.08 8.71 -26.22
C THR A 700 -14.56 7.27 -26.30
N ASN A 701 -13.74 6.38 -26.85
CA ASN A 701 -14.00 4.94 -26.91
C ASN A 701 -13.08 4.20 -25.91
N VAL A 702 -13.59 3.13 -25.29
CA VAL A 702 -12.91 2.27 -24.32
C VAL A 702 -13.14 0.81 -24.72
N SER A 703 -12.08 0.00 -24.75
CA SER A 703 -12.17 -1.43 -25.06
C SER A 703 -11.21 -2.29 -24.23
N GLN A 704 -11.56 -3.57 -24.05
CA GLN A 704 -10.79 -4.56 -23.29
C GLN A 704 -10.59 -4.14 -21.83
N THR A 705 -11.66 -3.73 -21.12
CA THR A 705 -11.55 -3.21 -19.74
C THR A 705 -12.69 -3.72 -18.86
N GLU A 706 -12.36 -4.50 -17.82
CA GLU A 706 -13.33 -5.14 -16.93
C GLU A 706 -14.15 -4.14 -16.11
N SER A 707 -13.51 -3.09 -15.58
CA SER A 707 -14.13 -2.14 -14.64
C SER A 707 -14.16 -0.73 -15.22
N ILE A 708 -15.34 -0.27 -15.64
CA ILE A 708 -15.54 1.04 -16.26
C ILE A 708 -16.43 1.91 -15.39
N VAL A 709 -15.87 3.03 -14.91
CA VAL A 709 -16.60 4.07 -14.17
C VAL A 709 -16.68 5.33 -15.03
N LEU A 710 -17.91 5.80 -15.27
CA LEU A 710 -18.21 7.10 -15.87
C LEU A 710 -18.80 8.02 -14.80
N VAL A 711 -18.37 9.29 -14.82
CA VAL A 711 -18.88 10.36 -13.96
C VAL A 711 -19.26 11.55 -14.85
N GLY A 712 -20.54 11.92 -14.87
CA GLY A 712 -21.01 13.11 -15.59
C GLY A 712 -20.42 14.40 -14.99
N GLY A 713 -20.03 15.35 -15.84
CA GLY A 713 -19.40 16.62 -15.43
C GLY A 713 -20.33 17.84 -15.49
N GLY A 714 -21.52 17.69 -16.07
CA GLY A 714 -22.50 18.74 -16.29
C GLY A 714 -23.61 18.27 -17.25
N GLY A 715 -24.27 19.20 -17.93
CA GLY A 715 -25.29 18.87 -18.93
C GLY A 715 -26.55 18.19 -18.38
N VAL A 716 -27.13 17.33 -19.24
CA VAL A 716 -28.25 16.42 -19.04
C VAL A 716 -27.83 15.09 -19.68
N ASP A 717 -27.31 14.19 -18.87
CA ASP A 717 -26.48 13.07 -19.33
C ASP A 717 -27.28 11.77 -19.47
N THR A 718 -27.01 10.99 -20.53
CA THR A 718 -27.72 9.72 -20.81
C THR A 718 -26.79 8.52 -20.94
N ALA A 719 -27.01 7.49 -20.12
CA ALA A 719 -26.26 6.22 -20.15
C ALA A 719 -27.11 5.03 -20.61
N PHE A 720 -26.58 4.23 -21.55
CA PHE A 720 -27.13 2.95 -21.98
C PHE A 720 -26.18 1.84 -21.53
N LEU A 721 -26.58 1.04 -20.56
CA LEU A 721 -25.79 -0.04 -19.97
C LEU A 721 -26.34 -1.40 -20.48
N TYR A 722 -25.49 -2.18 -21.14
CA TYR A 722 -25.83 -3.47 -21.74
C TYR A 722 -25.22 -4.62 -20.95
N GLY A 723 -26.02 -5.67 -20.75
CA GLY A 723 -25.57 -6.94 -20.19
C GLY A 723 -24.66 -7.75 -21.11
N SER A 724 -24.05 -8.78 -20.53
CA SER A 724 -23.41 -9.91 -21.19
C SER A 724 -24.45 -10.92 -21.71
N SER A 725 -24.01 -12.09 -22.17
CA SER A 725 -24.89 -13.24 -22.44
C SER A 725 -25.06 -14.18 -21.25
N GLY A 726 -24.57 -13.80 -20.07
CA GLY A 726 -24.63 -14.57 -18.83
C GLY A 726 -25.88 -14.27 -18.00
N SER A 727 -25.75 -14.28 -16.68
CA SER A 727 -26.74 -13.72 -15.77
C SER A 727 -26.16 -12.46 -15.13
N ASP A 728 -26.77 -11.31 -15.42
CA ASP A 728 -26.30 -10.00 -14.98
C ASP A 728 -27.21 -9.38 -13.92
N THR A 729 -26.75 -8.29 -13.31
CA THR A 729 -27.57 -7.45 -12.43
C THR A 729 -27.44 -5.97 -12.75
N TYR A 730 -28.57 -5.32 -12.99
CA TYR A 730 -28.71 -3.88 -13.07
C TYR A 730 -29.15 -3.33 -11.71
N ARG A 731 -28.50 -2.25 -11.23
CA ARG A 731 -28.86 -1.53 -10.00
C ARG A 731 -28.91 -0.04 -10.25
N SER A 732 -30.07 0.58 -10.05
CA SER A 732 -30.28 2.01 -10.32
C SER A 732 -30.71 2.78 -9.07
N TYR A 733 -30.15 3.96 -8.87
CA TYR A 733 -30.40 4.91 -7.79
C TYR A 733 -30.64 6.31 -8.39
N GLY A 734 -31.02 7.29 -7.57
CA GLY A 734 -31.20 8.68 -8.02
C GLY A 734 -29.91 9.41 -8.44
N ASP A 735 -28.73 8.86 -8.14
CA ASP A 735 -27.42 9.46 -8.44
C ASP A 735 -26.53 8.64 -9.39
N ARG A 736 -26.88 7.36 -9.62
CA ARG A 736 -26.02 6.40 -10.36
C ARG A 736 -26.78 5.16 -10.83
N ALA A 737 -26.28 4.53 -11.88
CA ALA A 737 -26.65 3.18 -12.29
C ALA A 737 -25.43 2.28 -12.46
N VAL A 738 -25.60 0.99 -12.19
CA VAL A 738 -24.57 -0.04 -12.30
C VAL A 738 -25.12 -1.23 -13.08
N MET A 739 -24.34 -1.76 -14.02
CA MET A 739 -24.55 -3.07 -14.65
C MET A 739 -23.34 -3.94 -14.33
N SER A 740 -23.56 -5.14 -13.79
CA SER A 740 -22.48 -6.02 -13.35
C SER A 740 -22.82 -7.48 -13.63
N GLY A 741 -21.85 -8.25 -14.12
CA GLY A 741 -21.97 -9.68 -14.36
C GLY A 741 -20.61 -10.38 -14.25
N ALA A 742 -20.52 -11.61 -14.75
CA ALA A 742 -19.25 -12.33 -14.79
C ALA A 742 -18.27 -11.63 -15.76
N GLY A 743 -17.15 -11.12 -15.26
CA GLY A 743 -16.09 -10.51 -16.07
C GLY A 743 -16.30 -9.04 -16.46
N PHE A 744 -17.31 -8.34 -15.92
CA PHE A 744 -17.43 -6.89 -16.11
C PHE A 744 -18.20 -6.15 -15.00
N TYR A 745 -17.86 -4.88 -14.81
CA TYR A 745 -18.51 -3.92 -13.92
C TYR A 745 -18.58 -2.55 -14.61
N ASN A 746 -19.79 -2.11 -14.96
CA ASN A 746 -20.06 -0.82 -15.60
C ASN A 746 -20.84 0.07 -14.63
N ARG A 747 -20.30 1.24 -14.28
CA ARG A 747 -20.98 2.23 -13.43
C ARG A 747 -21.07 3.58 -14.13
N ALA A 748 -22.28 4.11 -14.27
CA ALA A 748 -22.55 5.50 -14.65
C ALA A 748 -22.99 6.28 -13.41
N SER A 749 -22.36 7.41 -13.10
CA SER A 749 -22.67 8.27 -11.94
C SER A 749 -22.92 9.70 -12.40
N LEU A 750 -23.89 10.38 -11.79
CA LEU A 750 -24.33 11.73 -12.19
C LEU A 750 -24.86 11.79 -13.64
N PHE A 751 -25.59 10.74 -14.05
CA PHE A 751 -26.34 10.69 -15.31
C PHE A 751 -27.84 10.80 -15.00
N ASP A 752 -28.53 11.81 -15.55
CA ASP A 752 -29.96 12.05 -15.34
C ASP A 752 -30.84 10.92 -15.88
N VAL A 753 -30.41 10.28 -16.98
CA VAL A 753 -31.17 9.24 -17.69
C VAL A 753 -30.33 7.98 -17.83
N THR A 754 -30.81 6.84 -17.32
CA THR A 754 -30.12 5.55 -17.52
C THR A 754 -31.05 4.45 -18.04
N TYR A 755 -30.55 3.67 -19.00
CA TYR A 755 -31.22 2.53 -19.61
C TYR A 755 -30.39 1.26 -19.38
N GLY A 756 -30.89 0.31 -18.60
CA GLY A 756 -30.33 -1.02 -18.48
C GLY A 756 -30.96 -1.99 -19.49
N PHE A 757 -30.16 -2.79 -20.20
CA PHE A 757 -30.61 -3.82 -21.12
C PHE A 757 -30.10 -5.20 -20.69
N ALA A 758 -31.03 -6.11 -20.40
CA ALA A 758 -30.76 -7.54 -20.27
C ALA A 758 -30.42 -8.13 -21.64
N ASN A 759 -29.49 -9.09 -21.66
CA ASN A 759 -28.99 -9.75 -22.88
C ASN A 759 -28.83 -11.27 -22.70
N GLY A 760 -29.10 -11.80 -21.50
CA GLY A 760 -28.88 -13.20 -21.14
C GLY A 760 -30.09 -13.85 -20.47
N THR A 761 -29.84 -14.66 -19.44
CA THR A 761 -30.86 -15.47 -18.76
C THR A 761 -30.73 -15.36 -17.25
N ASP A 762 -31.88 -15.19 -16.57
CA ASP A 762 -31.97 -14.89 -15.14
C ASP A 762 -31.34 -13.54 -14.72
N ASP A 763 -31.39 -12.56 -15.62
CA ASP A 763 -30.99 -11.17 -15.38
C ASP A 763 -31.95 -10.48 -14.40
N ILE A 764 -31.41 -9.73 -13.43
CA ILE A 764 -32.19 -9.05 -12.38
C ILE A 764 -31.97 -7.53 -12.37
N ALA A 765 -33.05 -6.76 -12.26
CA ALA A 765 -33.02 -5.32 -12.02
C ALA A 765 -33.44 -4.98 -10.57
N TYR A 766 -32.64 -4.17 -9.88
CA TYR A 766 -32.99 -3.55 -8.59
C TYR A 766 -33.03 -2.03 -8.76
N MET A 767 -34.17 -1.40 -8.46
CA MET A 767 -34.40 0.01 -8.72
C MET A 767 -34.83 0.68 -7.41
N TYR A 768 -34.03 1.63 -6.94
CA TYR A 768 -34.22 2.32 -5.65
C TYR A 768 -34.65 3.76 -5.89
N GLY A 769 -35.63 4.22 -5.12
CA GLY A 769 -36.04 5.63 -5.09
C GLY A 769 -34.97 6.57 -4.53
N SER A 770 -35.22 7.86 -4.67
CA SER A 770 -34.54 8.96 -3.99
C SER A 770 -35.15 9.21 -2.59
N SER A 771 -34.81 10.31 -1.93
CA SER A 771 -35.57 10.83 -0.77
C SER A 771 -36.66 11.84 -1.17
N GLY A 772 -36.98 11.91 -2.47
CA GLY A 772 -38.07 12.71 -3.04
C GLY A 772 -39.32 11.88 -3.25
N LYS A 773 -40.20 12.32 -4.16
CA LYS A 773 -41.34 11.52 -4.61
C LYS A 773 -41.00 10.78 -5.88
N ASP A 774 -41.05 9.46 -5.80
CA ASP A 774 -40.68 8.55 -6.87
C ASP A 774 -41.89 7.79 -7.43
N THR A 775 -41.74 7.28 -8.65
CA THR A 775 -42.75 6.39 -9.25
C THR A 775 -42.10 5.20 -9.92
N PHE A 776 -42.43 4.02 -9.43
CA PHE A 776 -42.11 2.74 -10.06
C PHE A 776 -43.19 2.33 -11.07
N ARG A 777 -42.79 1.78 -12.21
CA ARG A 777 -43.71 1.19 -13.21
C ARG A 777 -43.15 -0.12 -13.73
N GLY A 778 -43.77 -1.25 -13.38
CA GLY A 778 -43.45 -2.57 -13.91
C GLY A 778 -44.38 -2.95 -15.07
N TYR A 779 -43.80 -3.49 -16.15
CA TYR A 779 -44.49 -4.06 -17.32
C TYR A 779 -43.88 -5.43 -17.63
N SER A 780 -44.50 -6.21 -18.52
CA SER A 780 -43.97 -7.52 -18.93
C SER A 780 -42.66 -7.47 -19.75
N ASP A 781 -42.25 -6.31 -20.28
CA ASP A 781 -41.01 -6.13 -21.07
C ASP A 781 -39.93 -5.24 -20.40
N ARG A 782 -40.30 -4.49 -19.36
CA ARG A 782 -39.48 -3.41 -18.79
C ARG A 782 -39.93 -2.99 -17.40
N ALA A 783 -39.04 -2.38 -16.63
CA ALA A 783 -39.37 -1.63 -15.43
C ALA A 783 -38.80 -0.20 -15.50
N VAL A 784 -39.45 0.76 -14.85
CA VAL A 784 -39.04 2.17 -14.79
C VAL A 784 -39.10 2.66 -13.35
N MET A 785 -38.09 3.41 -12.91
CA MET A 785 -38.11 4.23 -11.70
C MET A 785 -37.78 5.67 -12.09
N SER A 786 -38.62 6.63 -11.70
CA SER A 786 -38.50 8.02 -12.15
C SER A 786 -38.95 9.02 -11.10
N SER A 787 -38.24 10.13 -10.98
CA SER A 787 -38.63 11.32 -10.20
C SER A 787 -38.72 12.56 -11.10
N THR A 788 -38.65 13.76 -10.53
CA THR A 788 -38.43 15.02 -11.26
C THR A 788 -36.98 15.29 -11.64
N THR A 789 -36.01 14.49 -11.15
CA THR A 789 -34.56 14.73 -11.32
C THR A 789 -33.79 13.55 -11.92
N TYR A 790 -34.42 12.38 -12.10
CA TYR A 790 -33.79 11.25 -12.78
C TYR A 790 -34.82 10.32 -13.44
N TYR A 791 -34.38 9.56 -14.45
CA TYR A 791 -35.15 8.53 -15.14
C TYR A 791 -34.31 7.26 -15.35
N ASN A 792 -34.64 6.20 -14.62
CA ASN A 792 -33.99 4.89 -14.73
C ASN A 792 -34.96 3.89 -15.38
N ARG A 793 -34.50 3.12 -16.37
CA ARG A 793 -35.33 2.12 -17.09
C ARG A 793 -34.57 0.84 -17.36
N ALA A 794 -35.04 -0.26 -16.79
CA ALA A 794 -34.58 -1.62 -17.07
C ALA A 794 -35.43 -2.25 -18.19
N ILE A 795 -34.82 -2.96 -19.15
CA ILE A 795 -35.49 -3.54 -20.32
C ILE A 795 -35.04 -5.00 -20.50
N GLY A 796 -35.98 -5.92 -20.70
CA GLY A 796 -35.73 -7.35 -20.96
C GLY A 796 -35.44 -8.23 -19.73
N PHE A 797 -35.30 -7.63 -18.54
CA PHE A 797 -34.99 -8.35 -17.29
C PHE A 797 -36.14 -9.28 -16.89
N GLN A 798 -35.83 -10.54 -16.56
CA GLN A 798 -36.84 -11.51 -16.14
C GLN A 798 -37.39 -11.21 -14.74
N LYS A 799 -36.64 -10.46 -13.91
CA LYS A 799 -37.05 -10.04 -12.55
C LYS A 799 -36.70 -8.56 -12.33
N ALA A 800 -37.66 -7.75 -11.89
CA ALA A 800 -37.44 -6.36 -11.50
C ALA A 800 -38.03 -6.03 -10.12
N TYR A 801 -37.22 -5.41 -9.27
CA TYR A 801 -37.55 -5.05 -7.89
C TYR A 801 -37.46 -3.53 -7.70
N GLY A 802 -38.61 -2.88 -7.52
CA GLY A 802 -38.70 -1.49 -7.09
C GLY A 802 -38.68 -1.36 -5.56
N TYR A 803 -38.00 -0.35 -5.04
CA TYR A 803 -37.97 0.00 -3.62
C TYR A 803 -38.31 1.48 -3.43
N ALA A 804 -39.39 1.75 -2.70
CA ALA A 804 -39.73 3.07 -2.21
C ALA A 804 -38.75 3.52 -1.12
N ASN A 805 -38.61 4.84 -0.98
CA ASN A 805 -37.80 5.49 0.05
C ASN A 805 -38.53 6.70 0.70
N ASP A 806 -39.66 7.16 0.14
CA ASP A 806 -40.61 8.09 0.80
C ASP A 806 -42.03 7.51 0.90
N ALA A 807 -42.79 7.97 1.90
CA ALA A 807 -44.16 7.51 2.15
C ALA A 807 -45.19 8.02 1.13
N ALA A 808 -44.82 8.92 0.21
CA ALA A 808 -45.66 9.35 -0.91
C ALA A 808 -45.32 8.67 -2.25
N ASP A 809 -44.43 7.67 -2.25
CA ASP A 809 -44.04 6.92 -3.44
C ASP A 809 -45.18 6.05 -4.00
N VAL A 810 -45.20 5.90 -5.33
CA VAL A 810 -46.27 5.23 -6.08
C VAL A 810 -45.75 4.10 -6.96
N ALA A 811 -46.46 2.96 -7.01
CA ALA A 811 -46.19 1.87 -7.94
C ALA A 811 -47.35 1.60 -8.93
N TRP A 812 -47.01 1.44 -10.22
CA TRP A 812 -47.93 0.97 -11.26
C TRP A 812 -47.45 -0.38 -11.79
N MET A 813 -48.33 -1.37 -11.80
CA MET A 813 -48.02 -2.75 -12.18
C MET A 813 -48.93 -3.14 -13.34
N TYR A 814 -48.38 -3.23 -14.54
CA TYR A 814 -49.09 -3.62 -15.75
C TYR A 814 -48.84 -5.10 -16.05
N GLY A 815 -49.90 -5.81 -16.42
CA GLY A 815 -49.84 -7.22 -16.79
C GLY A 815 -49.26 -7.46 -18.18
N SER A 816 -49.80 -8.48 -18.85
CA SER A 816 -49.43 -8.91 -20.20
C SER A 816 -50.67 -9.36 -20.98
N SER A 817 -50.47 -10.00 -22.14
CA SER A 817 -51.55 -10.66 -22.88
C SER A 817 -51.84 -12.10 -22.41
N ASN A 818 -51.02 -12.66 -21.52
CA ASN A 818 -51.20 -13.99 -20.92
C ASN A 818 -52.07 -13.91 -19.66
N ALA A 819 -52.35 -15.04 -19.01
CA ALA A 819 -52.99 -15.02 -17.69
C ALA A 819 -51.97 -14.60 -16.61
N ASP A 820 -52.17 -13.41 -16.05
CA ASP A 820 -51.31 -12.79 -15.06
C ASP A 820 -51.81 -12.99 -13.62
N THR A 821 -50.90 -12.92 -12.65
CA THR A 821 -51.23 -12.93 -11.22
C THR A 821 -50.65 -11.71 -10.51
N TYR A 822 -51.53 -10.93 -9.90
CA TYR A 822 -51.20 -9.83 -9.00
C TYR A 822 -51.36 -10.30 -7.54
N ARG A 823 -50.38 -10.02 -6.67
CA ARG A 823 -50.47 -10.22 -5.22
C ARG A 823 -50.17 -8.93 -4.49
N ALA A 824 -50.98 -8.60 -3.50
CA ALA A 824 -50.85 -7.39 -2.71
C ALA A 824 -50.85 -7.71 -1.21
N TYR A 825 -49.84 -7.17 -0.53
CA TYR A 825 -49.62 -7.25 0.90
C TYR A 825 -49.52 -5.82 1.48
N ALA A 826 -49.46 -5.69 2.81
CA ALA A 826 -49.27 -4.39 3.46
C ALA A 826 -47.88 -3.76 3.19
N ASP A 827 -46.86 -4.57 2.88
CA ASP A 827 -45.46 -4.16 2.70
C ASP A 827 -45.02 -4.04 1.22
N ARG A 828 -45.70 -4.75 0.31
CA ARG A 828 -45.28 -4.87 -1.10
C ARG A 828 -46.42 -5.35 -2.02
N VAL A 829 -46.21 -5.20 -3.32
CA VAL A 829 -47.03 -5.86 -4.36
C VAL A 829 -46.16 -6.56 -5.40
N GLU A 830 -46.71 -7.63 -5.98
CA GLU A 830 -46.06 -8.53 -6.94
C GLU A 830 -46.97 -8.67 -8.18
N MET A 831 -46.42 -8.63 -9.39
CA MET A 831 -47.10 -8.93 -10.65
C MET A 831 -46.25 -9.93 -11.45
N SER A 832 -46.86 -11.05 -11.87
CA SER A 832 -46.10 -12.17 -12.42
C SER A 832 -46.90 -13.03 -13.40
N ALA A 833 -46.21 -13.51 -14.45
CA ALA A 833 -46.65 -14.62 -15.30
C ALA A 833 -45.43 -15.39 -15.86
N SER A 834 -45.67 -16.26 -16.85
CA SER A 834 -44.61 -17.02 -17.52
C SER A 834 -43.66 -16.12 -18.30
N GLY A 835 -42.52 -15.77 -17.69
CA GLY A 835 -41.41 -15.07 -18.35
C GLY A 835 -41.00 -13.75 -17.69
N TYR A 836 -41.80 -13.20 -16.78
CA TYR A 836 -41.48 -11.96 -16.07
C TYR A 836 -42.02 -11.96 -14.63
N PHE A 837 -41.34 -11.21 -13.76
CA PHE A 837 -41.74 -10.95 -12.38
C PHE A 837 -41.38 -9.52 -11.99
N ASN A 838 -42.39 -8.71 -11.64
CA ASN A 838 -42.22 -7.35 -11.11
C ASN A 838 -42.65 -7.32 -9.64
N GLN A 839 -41.85 -6.73 -8.77
CA GLN A 839 -42.20 -6.52 -7.35
C GLN A 839 -41.89 -5.09 -6.93
N ALA A 840 -42.79 -4.46 -6.18
CA ALA A 840 -42.66 -3.10 -5.67
C ALA A 840 -42.81 -3.11 -4.14
N ASN A 841 -41.78 -2.65 -3.42
CA ASN A 841 -41.66 -2.75 -1.97
C ASN A 841 -41.75 -1.36 -1.31
N GLY A 842 -42.52 -1.24 -0.23
CA GLY A 842 -42.66 -0.01 0.58
C GLY A 842 -43.57 1.09 -0.02
N PHE A 843 -44.14 0.88 -1.22
CA PHE A 843 -44.98 1.86 -1.89
C PHE A 843 -46.35 1.98 -1.22
N ALA A 844 -46.66 3.14 -0.65
CA ALA A 844 -47.90 3.38 0.10
C ALA A 844 -49.16 3.39 -0.77
N THR A 845 -49.05 3.56 -2.09
CA THR A 845 -50.17 3.41 -3.03
C THR A 845 -49.73 2.66 -4.29
N THR A 846 -50.48 1.62 -4.65
CA THR A 846 -50.19 0.77 -5.81
C THR A 846 -51.42 0.50 -6.68
N TRP A 847 -51.18 0.36 -7.98
CA TRP A 847 -52.22 0.04 -8.97
C TRP A 847 -51.80 -1.12 -9.87
N GLY A 848 -52.60 -2.19 -9.91
CA GLY A 848 -52.51 -3.30 -10.86
C GLY A 848 -53.48 -3.14 -12.04
N TYR A 849 -52.99 -3.28 -13.27
CA TYR A 849 -53.79 -3.20 -14.49
C TYR A 849 -53.66 -4.44 -15.37
N GLN A 850 -54.82 -5.00 -15.76
CA GLN A 850 -54.95 -6.03 -16.79
C GLN A 850 -54.53 -5.48 -18.17
N GLU A 851 -53.77 -6.25 -18.96
CA GLU A 851 -53.54 -5.98 -20.40
C GLU A 851 -54.11 -7.09 -21.32
N GLY A 852 -54.61 -8.20 -20.77
CA GLY A 852 -55.20 -9.32 -21.53
C GLY A 852 -55.64 -10.47 -20.61
N GLY A 853 -55.37 -11.71 -21.02
CA GLY A 853 -55.44 -12.85 -20.10
C GLY A 853 -56.80 -13.23 -19.50
N ASN A 854 -56.71 -13.90 -18.36
CA ASN A 854 -57.79 -14.25 -17.44
C ASN A 854 -57.14 -14.15 -16.04
N ASP A 855 -57.08 -12.94 -15.53
CA ASP A 855 -56.11 -12.58 -14.52
C ASP A 855 -56.68 -12.68 -13.10
N ALA A 856 -55.81 -13.00 -12.15
CA ALA A 856 -56.18 -13.19 -10.74
C ALA A 856 -55.45 -12.22 -9.80
N ALA A 857 -56.20 -11.46 -9.02
CA ALA A 857 -55.69 -10.57 -7.98
C ALA A 857 -55.90 -11.19 -6.59
N TYR A 858 -54.83 -11.22 -5.77
CA TYR A 858 -54.84 -11.73 -4.40
C TYR A 858 -54.46 -10.61 -3.42
N PHE A 859 -55.37 -10.26 -2.52
CA PHE A 859 -55.17 -9.23 -1.49
C PHE A 859 -55.06 -9.87 -0.11
N TYR A 860 -53.98 -9.59 0.60
CA TYR A 860 -53.73 -10.06 1.96
C TYR A 860 -53.77 -8.87 2.92
N GLY A 861 -54.63 -8.97 3.93
CA GLY A 861 -54.76 -7.98 5.00
C GLY A 861 -53.52 -7.90 5.88
N SER A 862 -53.55 -6.89 6.74
CA SER A 862 -52.65 -6.72 7.88
C SER A 862 -53.35 -7.18 9.17
N ALA A 863 -52.59 -7.32 10.26
CA ALA A 863 -53.16 -7.50 11.61
C ALA A 863 -53.89 -6.24 12.16
N GLY A 864 -54.26 -5.30 11.28
CA GLY A 864 -54.88 -4.01 11.58
C GLY A 864 -56.41 -4.05 11.56
N ALA A 865 -57.02 -3.21 10.72
CA ALA A 865 -58.47 -3.10 10.58
C ALA A 865 -58.79 -2.59 9.16
N ASP A 866 -58.86 -3.52 8.23
CA ASP A 866 -58.72 -3.23 6.81
C ASP A 866 -60.07 -3.25 6.07
N GLN A 867 -60.10 -2.57 4.92
CA GLN A 867 -61.29 -2.46 4.08
C GLN A 867 -61.03 -3.04 2.70
N TYR A 868 -61.83 -4.03 2.31
CA TYR A 868 -61.83 -4.59 0.96
C TYR A 868 -63.10 -4.19 0.22
N ARG A 869 -62.98 -3.70 -1.02
CA ARG A 869 -64.11 -3.35 -1.89
C ARG A 869 -63.88 -3.93 -3.27
N ALA A 870 -64.88 -4.59 -3.87
CA ALA A 870 -64.76 -5.09 -5.24
C ALA A 870 -66.08 -5.05 -6.02
N SER A 871 -66.00 -4.75 -7.31
CA SER A 871 -67.09 -4.84 -8.30
C SER A 871 -66.68 -5.74 -9.47
N ASP A 872 -67.53 -5.79 -10.48
CA ASP A 872 -67.27 -6.34 -11.82
C ASP A 872 -65.94 -5.94 -12.51
N THR A 873 -65.37 -4.78 -12.17
CA THR A 873 -64.29 -4.13 -12.94
C THR A 873 -63.10 -3.68 -12.09
N HIS A 874 -63.31 -3.50 -10.78
CA HIS A 874 -62.30 -2.93 -9.87
C HIS A 874 -62.31 -3.67 -8.53
N ALA A 875 -61.13 -3.80 -7.91
CA ALA A 875 -60.99 -4.21 -6.52
C ALA A 875 -59.92 -3.36 -5.81
N ILE A 876 -60.10 -3.14 -4.52
CA ILE A 876 -59.22 -2.31 -3.69
C ILE A 876 -59.18 -2.85 -2.26
N MET A 877 -57.98 -2.91 -1.67
CA MET A 877 -57.76 -3.12 -0.25
C MET A 877 -56.98 -1.94 0.33
N THR A 878 -57.51 -1.32 1.40
CA THR A 878 -56.82 -0.25 2.14
C THR A 878 -56.71 -0.60 3.61
N GLY A 879 -55.52 -0.37 4.17
CA GLY A 879 -55.22 -0.48 5.59
C GLY A 879 -54.44 0.72 6.10
N VAL A 880 -53.82 0.60 7.27
CA VAL A 880 -52.95 1.67 7.80
C VAL A 880 -51.62 1.68 7.04
N GLY A 881 -51.38 2.75 6.27
CA GLY A 881 -50.14 2.98 5.54
C GLY A 881 -50.09 2.40 4.12
N TYR A 882 -51.11 1.68 3.67
CA TYR A 882 -51.14 1.10 2.33
C TYR A 882 -52.51 1.17 1.64
N ASN A 883 -52.47 1.33 0.32
CA ASN A 883 -53.62 1.33 -0.59
C ASN A 883 -53.27 0.54 -1.85
N ASN A 884 -53.81 -0.66 -1.98
CA ASN A 884 -53.57 -1.56 -3.12
C ASN A 884 -54.86 -1.66 -3.95
N SER A 885 -54.79 -1.27 -5.21
CA SER A 885 -55.93 -1.22 -6.14
C SER A 885 -55.66 -2.04 -7.41
N THR A 886 -56.69 -2.64 -7.99
CA THR A 886 -56.63 -3.36 -9.27
C THR A 886 -57.82 -3.06 -10.17
N ALA A 887 -57.60 -3.02 -11.49
CA ALA A 887 -58.66 -2.88 -12.50
C ALA A 887 -58.54 -3.93 -13.62
N GLY A 888 -59.68 -4.48 -14.07
CA GLY A 888 -59.78 -5.48 -15.15
C GLY A 888 -59.59 -6.95 -14.75
N PHE A 889 -59.27 -7.23 -13.48
CA PHE A 889 -59.01 -8.60 -13.02
C PHE A 889 -60.31 -9.41 -12.90
N ALA A 890 -60.45 -10.44 -13.75
CA ALA A 890 -61.64 -11.30 -13.80
C ALA A 890 -61.84 -12.15 -12.53
N GLN A 891 -60.78 -12.38 -11.75
CA GLN A 891 -60.84 -13.08 -10.47
C GLN A 891 -60.16 -12.26 -9.38
N THR A 892 -60.85 -12.03 -8.26
CA THR A 892 -60.29 -11.33 -7.11
C THR A 892 -60.54 -12.10 -5.81
N TYR A 893 -59.49 -12.21 -5.00
CA TYR A 893 -59.46 -12.97 -3.75
C TYR A 893 -58.90 -12.08 -2.64
N ALA A 894 -59.66 -11.88 -1.56
CA ALA A 894 -59.21 -11.18 -0.38
C ALA A 894 -59.20 -12.08 0.86
N TYR A 895 -58.18 -11.90 1.70
CA TYR A 895 -57.99 -12.60 2.96
C TYR A 895 -57.80 -11.58 4.07
N ALA A 896 -58.69 -11.63 5.06
CA ALA A 896 -58.55 -10.90 6.31
C ALA A 896 -57.49 -11.55 7.21
N ASP A 897 -56.85 -10.75 8.06
CA ASP A 897 -55.96 -11.19 9.16
C ASP A 897 -56.42 -10.64 10.52
N SER A 898 -57.52 -9.88 10.54
CA SER A 898 -58.10 -9.26 11.74
C SER A 898 -59.62 -9.43 11.83
N SER A 899 -60.13 -9.56 13.06
CA SER A 899 -61.58 -9.59 13.35
C SER A 899 -62.27 -8.23 13.21
N GLN A 900 -61.55 -7.20 12.76
CA GLN A 900 -62.09 -5.87 12.45
C GLN A 900 -62.22 -5.60 10.94
N ASP A 901 -61.82 -6.57 10.10
CA ASP A 901 -61.77 -6.42 8.64
C ASP A 901 -63.16 -6.48 8.01
N ARG A 902 -63.42 -5.60 7.04
CA ARG A 902 -64.76 -5.46 6.41
C ARG A 902 -64.73 -5.47 4.89
N ALA A 903 -65.69 -6.17 4.29
CA ALA A 903 -65.78 -6.39 2.85
C ALA A 903 -67.07 -5.81 2.23
N TRP A 904 -66.95 -5.07 1.14
CA TRP A 904 -68.08 -4.60 0.32
C TRP A 904 -67.98 -5.18 -1.11
N LEU A 905 -68.93 -6.01 -1.50
CA LEU A 905 -69.02 -6.57 -2.85
C LEU A 905 -70.21 -5.97 -3.61
N TYR A 906 -69.95 -5.48 -4.82
CA TYR A 906 -70.93 -4.85 -5.68
C TYR A 906 -71.17 -5.72 -6.92
N GLY A 907 -72.44 -5.84 -7.31
CA GLY A 907 -72.82 -6.44 -8.58
C GLY A 907 -72.44 -5.58 -9.79
N SER A 908 -72.65 -6.17 -10.96
CA SER A 908 -72.53 -5.62 -12.29
C SER A 908 -73.84 -4.90 -12.71
N SER A 909 -74.18 -4.95 -14.00
CA SER A 909 -75.48 -4.56 -14.55
C SER A 909 -76.24 -5.73 -15.20
N GLY A 910 -75.75 -6.96 -15.03
CA GLY A 910 -76.43 -8.21 -15.39
C GLY A 910 -76.83 -9.01 -14.14
N ALA A 911 -77.43 -10.18 -14.35
CA ALA A 911 -77.89 -11.05 -13.26
C ALA A 911 -76.71 -11.67 -12.48
N ASP A 912 -76.57 -11.30 -11.21
CA ASP A 912 -75.48 -11.74 -10.35
C ASP A 912 -75.93 -12.73 -9.26
N THR A 913 -74.96 -13.45 -8.68
CA THR A 913 -75.19 -14.30 -7.51
C THR A 913 -74.24 -13.97 -6.36
N LEU A 914 -74.83 -13.66 -5.20
CA LEU A 914 -74.15 -13.55 -3.91
C LEU A 914 -74.26 -14.88 -3.14
N ARG A 915 -73.15 -15.35 -2.55
CA ARG A 915 -73.12 -16.49 -1.61
C ARG A 915 -72.37 -16.08 -0.35
N THR A 916 -73.02 -16.19 0.81
CA THR A 916 -72.44 -15.85 2.13
C THR A 916 -72.42 -17.05 3.05
N TYR A 917 -71.31 -17.22 3.77
CA TYR A 917 -71.04 -18.26 4.77
C TYR A 917 -70.45 -17.57 6.01
N SER A 918 -70.27 -18.30 7.12
CA SER A 918 -69.59 -17.75 8.32
C SER A 918 -68.11 -17.44 8.11
N ASP A 919 -67.44 -18.07 7.13
CA ASP A 919 -66.00 -17.86 6.85
C ASP A 919 -65.70 -16.96 5.64
N ARG A 920 -66.68 -16.74 4.74
CA ARG A 920 -66.44 -16.08 3.45
C ARG A 920 -67.70 -15.56 2.77
N VAL A 921 -67.51 -14.59 1.89
CA VAL A 921 -68.50 -14.12 0.91
C VAL A 921 -67.95 -14.23 -0.51
N ILE A 922 -68.84 -14.53 -1.46
CA ILE A 922 -68.54 -14.62 -2.90
C ILE A 922 -69.62 -13.84 -3.66
N MET A 923 -69.22 -12.91 -4.52
CA MET A 923 -70.06 -12.32 -5.57
C MET A 923 -69.56 -12.83 -6.93
N SER A 924 -70.45 -13.27 -7.79
CA SER A 924 -70.09 -13.79 -9.12
C SER A 924 -71.18 -13.50 -10.15
N GLY A 925 -70.76 -13.06 -11.33
CA GLY A 925 -71.64 -12.78 -12.46
C GLY A 925 -70.98 -13.10 -13.81
N ALA A 926 -71.46 -12.49 -14.88
CA ALA A 926 -70.90 -12.68 -16.21
C ALA A 926 -69.52 -12.02 -16.34
N GLY A 927 -68.45 -12.82 -16.27
CA GLY A 927 -67.06 -12.36 -16.51
C GLY A 927 -66.27 -11.97 -15.27
N PHE A 928 -66.86 -12.01 -14.06
CA PHE A 928 -66.16 -11.67 -12.82
C PHE A 928 -66.46 -12.64 -11.66
N TYR A 929 -65.47 -12.83 -10.78
CA TYR A 929 -65.58 -13.60 -9.55
C TYR A 929 -64.81 -12.90 -8.42
N ASN A 930 -65.52 -12.43 -7.39
CA ASN A 930 -64.95 -11.73 -6.25
C ASN A 930 -65.22 -12.52 -4.96
N ARG A 931 -64.16 -12.91 -4.24
CA ARG A 931 -64.26 -13.66 -2.98
C ARG A 931 -63.50 -12.95 -1.87
N ALA A 932 -64.15 -12.75 -0.72
CA ALA A 932 -63.51 -12.30 0.52
C ALA A 932 -63.64 -13.38 1.60
N THR A 933 -62.55 -13.69 2.32
CA THR A 933 -62.47 -14.78 3.32
C THR A 933 -61.92 -14.23 4.65
N GLY A 934 -62.53 -14.61 5.77
CA GLY A 934 -62.14 -14.20 7.13
C GLY A 934 -62.71 -12.87 7.63
N PHE A 935 -63.38 -12.10 6.78
CA PHE A 935 -63.93 -10.77 7.09
C PHE A 935 -65.13 -10.87 8.05
N ALA A 936 -65.10 -10.11 9.15
CA ALA A 936 -66.11 -10.19 10.21
C ALA A 936 -67.45 -9.52 9.83
N GLU A 937 -67.42 -8.45 9.03
CA GLU A 937 -68.61 -7.88 8.38
C GLU A 937 -68.50 -7.93 6.87
N THR A 938 -69.54 -8.44 6.19
CA THR A 938 -69.62 -8.43 4.73
C THR A 938 -70.93 -7.81 4.22
N TYR A 939 -70.83 -7.05 3.13
CA TYR A 939 -71.91 -6.28 2.55
C TYR A 939 -71.98 -6.51 1.04
N GLY A 940 -72.99 -7.25 0.58
CA GLY A 940 -73.29 -7.47 -0.84
C GLY A 940 -74.38 -6.52 -1.34
N PHE A 941 -74.17 -5.90 -2.50
CA PHE A 941 -75.10 -4.98 -3.14
C PHE A 941 -75.44 -5.44 -4.56
N ALA A 942 -76.74 -5.55 -4.83
CA ALA A 942 -77.34 -5.84 -6.13
C ALA A 942 -78.09 -4.60 -6.66
N ASN A 943 -78.43 -4.61 -7.95
CA ASN A 943 -79.20 -3.52 -8.57
C ASN A 943 -80.13 -3.95 -9.71
N THR A 944 -80.09 -5.22 -10.14
CA THR A 944 -80.92 -5.76 -11.21
C THR A 944 -82.10 -6.56 -10.64
N ALA A 945 -83.12 -6.78 -11.48
CA ALA A 945 -84.29 -7.57 -11.09
C ALA A 945 -84.00 -9.08 -11.02
N ASP A 946 -82.87 -9.57 -11.52
CA ASP A 946 -82.56 -11.00 -11.62
C ASP A 946 -81.51 -11.47 -10.59
N ASP A 947 -81.07 -10.58 -9.69
CA ASP A 947 -80.00 -10.84 -8.72
C ASP A 947 -80.44 -11.76 -7.56
N VAL A 948 -79.65 -12.79 -7.25
CA VAL A 948 -79.98 -13.82 -6.24
C VAL A 948 -78.93 -13.93 -5.12
N ALA A 949 -79.38 -13.85 -3.86
CA ALA A 949 -78.55 -14.12 -2.68
C ALA A 949 -78.82 -15.51 -2.06
N TRP A 950 -77.74 -16.18 -1.66
CA TRP A 950 -77.74 -17.43 -0.90
C TRP A 950 -76.95 -17.21 0.39
N MET A 951 -77.57 -17.49 1.54
CA MET A 951 -76.99 -17.18 2.85
C MET A 951 -77.05 -18.40 3.75
N TYR A 952 -75.88 -18.90 4.16
CA TYR A 952 -75.75 -20.11 4.96
C TYR A 952 -75.33 -19.78 6.39
N GLY A 953 -75.89 -20.51 7.36
CA GLY A 953 -75.48 -20.45 8.76
C GLY A 953 -74.07 -21.00 9.00
N SER A 954 -73.58 -20.77 10.22
CA SER A 954 -72.47 -21.44 10.89
C SER A 954 -72.89 -22.85 11.37
N ALA A 955 -72.30 -23.35 12.45
CA ALA A 955 -72.70 -24.59 13.13
C ALA A 955 -73.10 -24.32 14.59
N GLY A 956 -73.58 -23.11 14.87
CA GLY A 956 -74.17 -22.67 16.13
C GLY A 956 -75.31 -21.69 15.84
N ALA A 957 -76.03 -21.29 16.89
CA ALA A 957 -77.28 -20.54 16.75
C ALA A 957 -77.11 -19.19 16.01
N ASP A 958 -77.68 -19.11 14.82
CA ASP A 958 -77.67 -17.93 13.95
C ASP A 958 -79.06 -17.28 13.84
N VAL A 959 -79.10 -16.04 13.33
CA VAL A 959 -80.35 -15.33 13.05
C VAL A 959 -80.36 -14.77 11.63
N TYR A 960 -81.39 -15.17 10.87
CA TYR A 960 -81.72 -14.66 9.54
C TYR A 960 -82.79 -13.57 9.67
N ARG A 961 -82.54 -12.35 9.17
CA ARG A 961 -83.47 -11.21 9.26
C ARG A 961 -83.71 -10.58 7.91
N THR A 962 -84.97 -10.43 7.50
CA THR A 962 -85.34 -9.84 6.20
C THR A 962 -86.16 -8.57 6.38
N TYR A 963 -85.85 -7.52 5.62
CA TYR A 963 -86.56 -6.23 5.60
C TYR A 963 -86.73 -5.82 4.13
N GLY A 964 -87.76 -6.33 3.46
CA GLY A 964 -87.88 -6.21 2.00
C GLY A 964 -86.64 -6.74 1.26
N ASP A 965 -85.99 -5.90 0.46
CA ASP A 965 -84.77 -6.20 -0.32
C ASP A 965 -83.48 -6.28 0.53
N ARG A 966 -83.53 -5.85 1.80
CA ARG A 966 -82.39 -5.84 2.73
C ARG A 966 -82.43 -7.03 3.67
N VAL A 967 -81.47 -7.94 3.52
CA VAL A 967 -81.43 -9.21 4.26
C VAL A 967 -80.10 -9.37 5.00
N ILE A 968 -80.14 -9.96 6.19
CA ILE A 968 -79.01 -10.16 7.10
C ILE A 968 -78.98 -11.61 7.56
N MET A 969 -77.80 -12.23 7.55
CA MET A 969 -77.49 -13.48 8.25
C MET A 969 -76.38 -13.17 9.25
N SER A 970 -76.60 -13.43 10.54
CA SER A 970 -75.66 -13.06 11.60
C SER A 970 -75.57 -14.13 12.69
N GLY A 971 -74.35 -14.43 13.14
CA GLY A 971 -74.07 -15.41 14.17
C GLY A 971 -72.88 -15.03 15.03
N ALA A 972 -72.31 -16.01 15.74
CA ALA A 972 -71.12 -15.79 16.56
C ALA A 972 -69.89 -15.48 15.68
N GLY A 973 -69.42 -14.23 15.72
CA GLY A 973 -68.20 -13.80 15.04
C GLY A 973 -68.35 -13.41 13.56
N TYR A 974 -69.57 -13.39 13.00
CA TYR A 974 -69.79 -12.97 11.61
C TYR A 974 -71.12 -12.23 11.41
N TYR A 975 -71.10 -11.25 10.48
CA TYR A 975 -72.26 -10.50 10.05
C TYR A 975 -72.27 -10.36 8.51
N ASN A 976 -73.25 -10.97 7.85
CA ASN A 976 -73.40 -10.93 6.40
C ASN A 976 -74.68 -10.18 6.04
N ARG A 977 -74.59 -9.14 5.20
CA ARG A 977 -75.75 -8.38 4.72
C ARG A 977 -75.82 -8.38 3.18
N ALA A 978 -76.99 -8.69 2.66
CA ALA A 978 -77.40 -8.47 1.27
C ALA A 978 -78.34 -7.24 1.18
N THR A 979 -78.34 -6.52 0.06
CA THR A 979 -79.27 -5.41 -0.23
C THR A 979 -79.47 -5.28 -1.74
N GLY A 980 -80.70 -5.02 -2.20
CA GLY A 980 -81.05 -4.89 -3.62
C GLY A 980 -81.28 -6.20 -4.38
N PHE A 981 -81.30 -7.36 -3.71
CA PHE A 981 -81.49 -8.67 -4.36
C PHE A 981 -82.99 -9.00 -4.47
N GLN A 982 -83.47 -9.36 -5.68
CA GLN A 982 -84.88 -9.73 -5.86
C GLN A 982 -85.21 -11.04 -5.14
N ALA A 983 -84.29 -12.02 -5.13
CA ALA A 983 -84.49 -13.30 -4.45
C ALA A 983 -83.41 -13.56 -3.41
N THR A 984 -83.81 -13.89 -2.18
CA THR A 984 -82.88 -14.29 -1.13
C THR A 984 -83.26 -15.64 -0.53
N ASN A 985 -82.26 -16.44 -0.17
CA ASN A 985 -82.44 -17.80 0.32
C ASN A 985 -81.51 -18.05 1.51
N GLY A 986 -82.06 -17.92 2.72
CA GLY A 986 -81.40 -18.28 3.98
C GLY A 986 -81.51 -19.77 4.26
N TYR A 987 -80.43 -20.40 4.70
CA TYR A 987 -80.36 -21.79 5.11
C TYR A 987 -79.84 -21.88 6.54
N ALA A 988 -80.65 -22.46 7.43
CA ALA A 988 -80.22 -22.91 8.74
C ALA A 988 -79.23 -24.07 8.64
N ASN A 989 -78.36 -24.18 9.63
CA ASN A 989 -77.39 -25.27 9.79
C ASN A 989 -77.36 -25.82 11.23
N ASP A 990 -77.98 -25.16 12.21
CA ASP A 990 -78.25 -25.70 13.55
C ASP A 990 -79.74 -25.65 13.92
N THR A 991 -80.15 -26.52 14.86
CA THR A 991 -81.53 -26.58 15.37
C THR A 991 -81.97 -25.36 16.18
N ALA A 992 -81.04 -24.49 16.61
CA ALA A 992 -81.34 -23.26 17.33
C ALA A 992 -81.52 -22.02 16.43
N ASP A 993 -81.41 -22.17 15.10
CA ASP A 993 -81.46 -21.05 14.16
C ASP A 993 -82.87 -20.45 14.04
N VAL A 994 -82.94 -19.11 14.00
CA VAL A 994 -84.21 -18.36 13.97
C VAL A 994 -84.31 -17.42 12.77
N ALA A 995 -85.47 -17.39 12.09
CA ALA A 995 -85.75 -16.46 11.00
C ALA A 995 -86.79 -15.39 11.40
N TRP A 996 -86.48 -14.10 11.25
CA TRP A 996 -87.43 -12.98 11.41
C TRP A 996 -87.64 -12.27 10.07
N MET A 997 -88.85 -12.33 9.54
CA MET A 997 -89.19 -11.87 8.20
C MET A 997 -90.17 -10.70 8.27
N TYR A 998 -89.65 -9.48 8.16
CA TYR A 998 -90.45 -8.26 8.13
C TYR A 998 -90.87 -7.97 6.68
N GLY A 999 -92.13 -7.58 6.51
CA GLY A 999 -92.69 -7.14 5.24
C GLY A 999 -92.26 -5.72 4.86
N SER A 1000 -93.14 -5.07 4.12
CA SER A 1000 -93.04 -3.70 3.63
C SER A 1000 -94.40 -3.00 3.76
N ALA A 1001 -94.43 -1.68 3.62
CA ALA A 1001 -95.69 -0.92 3.54
C ALA A 1001 -96.54 -1.19 2.28
N GLY A 1002 -96.29 -2.29 1.56
CA GLY A 1002 -97.01 -2.71 0.36
C GLY A 1002 -98.21 -3.62 0.68
N ALA A 1003 -98.33 -4.70 -0.09
CA ALA A 1003 -99.17 -5.84 0.21
C ALA A 1003 -98.32 -7.09 0.04
N ASP A 1004 -97.96 -7.70 1.17
CA ASP A 1004 -97.03 -8.82 1.24
C ASP A 1004 -97.75 -10.15 1.51
N THR A 1005 -97.08 -11.27 1.20
CA THR A 1005 -97.58 -12.60 1.55
C THR A 1005 -96.53 -13.45 2.24
N TYR A 1006 -96.87 -13.91 3.44
CA TYR A 1006 -96.08 -14.82 4.26
C TYR A 1006 -96.63 -16.24 4.11
N ARG A 1007 -95.83 -17.18 3.60
CA ARG A 1007 -96.21 -18.60 3.43
C ARG A 1007 -95.25 -19.48 4.23
N THR A 1008 -95.79 -20.25 5.17
CA THR A 1008 -95.00 -21.11 6.06
C THR A 1008 -95.32 -22.58 5.84
N TYR A 1009 -94.30 -23.42 5.83
CA TYR A 1009 -94.35 -24.88 5.76
C TYR A 1009 -93.45 -25.46 6.86
N ALA A 1010 -93.49 -26.77 7.09
CA ALA A 1010 -92.59 -27.43 8.03
C ALA A 1010 -91.10 -27.43 7.61
N ASP A 1011 -90.79 -27.40 6.30
CA ASP A 1011 -89.41 -27.39 5.78
C ASP A 1011 -88.83 -25.98 5.51
N ARG A 1012 -89.72 -25.00 5.27
CA ARG A 1012 -89.34 -23.68 4.77
C ARG A 1012 -90.41 -22.61 4.98
N VAL A 1013 -89.99 -21.36 4.86
CA VAL A 1013 -90.85 -20.18 4.90
C VAL A 1013 -90.50 -19.23 3.76
N VAL A 1014 -91.49 -18.53 3.22
CA VAL A 1014 -91.39 -17.64 2.07
C VAL A 1014 -92.15 -16.34 2.35
N MET A 1015 -91.47 -15.19 2.30
CA MET A 1015 -92.06 -13.85 2.36
C MET A 1015 -91.89 -13.17 1.00
N THR A 1016 -93.00 -12.82 0.35
CA THR A 1016 -93.01 -12.21 -0.99
C THR A 1016 -93.76 -10.89 -1.00
N GLY A 1017 -93.10 -9.87 -1.55
CA GLY A 1017 -93.69 -8.58 -1.89
C GLY A 1017 -93.55 -8.23 -3.37
N ALA A 1018 -93.90 -6.99 -3.72
CA ALA A 1018 -93.94 -6.54 -5.12
C ALA A 1018 -92.58 -6.55 -5.85
N ILE A 1019 -91.46 -6.50 -5.11
CA ILE A 1019 -90.09 -6.42 -5.66
C ILE A 1019 -89.10 -7.42 -5.04
N TYR A 1020 -89.55 -8.27 -4.11
CA TYR A 1020 -88.66 -9.16 -3.36
C TYR A 1020 -89.33 -10.51 -3.02
N ALA A 1021 -88.53 -11.57 -2.97
CA ALA A 1021 -88.95 -12.93 -2.66
C ALA A 1021 -87.91 -13.61 -1.74
N ASN A 1022 -88.09 -13.42 -0.43
CA ASN A 1022 -87.22 -13.93 0.61
C ASN A 1022 -87.66 -15.33 1.06
N ARG A 1023 -86.69 -16.23 1.27
CA ARG A 1023 -86.94 -17.62 1.68
C ARG A 1023 -86.02 -18.02 2.82
N ALA A 1024 -86.54 -18.80 3.76
CA ALA A 1024 -85.81 -19.37 4.88
C ALA A 1024 -86.05 -20.88 4.89
N PHE A 1025 -84.99 -21.70 4.92
CA PHE A 1025 -85.05 -23.15 4.86
C PHE A 1025 -84.44 -23.78 6.13
N GLY A 1026 -85.12 -24.76 6.73
CA GLY A 1026 -84.62 -25.54 7.87
C GLY A 1026 -84.62 -24.85 9.25
N PHE A 1027 -85.09 -23.60 9.36
CA PHE A 1027 -85.15 -22.87 10.63
C PHE A 1027 -86.23 -23.46 11.54
N SER A 1028 -85.87 -23.83 12.77
CA SER A 1028 -86.82 -24.44 13.73
C SER A 1028 -87.85 -23.44 14.28
N SER A 1029 -87.53 -22.14 14.24
CA SER A 1029 -88.44 -21.06 14.65
C SER A 1029 -88.43 -19.93 13.62
N THR A 1030 -89.61 -19.52 13.16
CA THR A 1030 -89.75 -18.41 12.22
C THR A 1030 -90.84 -17.43 12.65
N ARG A 1031 -90.66 -16.14 12.29
CA ARG A 1031 -91.59 -15.06 12.62
C ARG A 1031 -91.81 -14.12 11.45
N GLY A 1032 -93.02 -14.09 10.91
CA GLY A 1032 -93.47 -13.09 9.96
C GLY A 1032 -94.02 -11.86 10.68
N TYR A 1033 -93.69 -10.66 10.21
CA TYR A 1033 -94.28 -9.41 10.68
C TYR A 1033 -94.81 -8.62 9.49
N ALA A 1034 -96.11 -8.29 9.54
CA ALA A 1034 -96.74 -7.37 8.61
C ALA A 1034 -96.25 -5.93 8.81
N ASP A 1035 -96.28 -5.14 7.75
CA ASP A 1035 -95.99 -3.69 7.72
C ASP A 1035 -96.96 -2.93 6.79
N GLY A 1036 -97.74 -3.67 5.97
CA GLY A 1036 -98.76 -3.17 5.07
C GLY A 1036 -100.20 -3.52 5.49
N ALA A 1037 -101.16 -2.69 5.07
CA ALA A 1037 -102.57 -2.82 5.45
C ALA A 1037 -103.36 -3.93 4.70
N ASN A 1038 -102.69 -4.75 3.88
CA ASN A 1038 -103.32 -5.82 3.08
C ASN A 1038 -102.52 -7.14 3.15
N ASP A 1039 -101.65 -7.30 4.15
CA ASP A 1039 -100.72 -8.42 4.24
C ASP A 1039 -101.43 -9.74 4.58
N SER A 1040 -101.04 -10.82 3.90
CA SER A 1040 -101.66 -12.15 4.03
C SER A 1040 -100.71 -13.24 4.55
N ALA A 1041 -101.10 -13.97 5.59
CA ALA A 1041 -100.39 -15.16 6.08
C ALA A 1041 -101.08 -16.47 5.65
N TRP A 1042 -100.30 -17.46 5.25
CA TRP A 1042 -100.74 -18.80 4.86
C TRP A 1042 -99.85 -19.83 5.56
N MET A 1043 -100.43 -20.67 6.41
CA MET A 1043 -99.70 -21.58 7.28
C MET A 1043 -100.09 -23.01 7.00
N TYR A 1044 -99.15 -23.77 6.45
CA TYR A 1044 -99.29 -25.19 6.15
C TYR A 1044 -98.68 -26.03 7.27
N ASP A 1045 -99.29 -27.18 7.48
CA ASP A 1045 -98.91 -28.27 8.37
C ASP A 1045 -97.67 -29.06 7.89
N SER A 1046 -97.40 -30.18 8.56
CA SER A 1046 -96.33 -31.13 8.26
C SER A 1046 -96.88 -32.46 7.70
N VAL A 1047 -96.55 -33.58 8.34
CA VAL A 1047 -97.09 -34.93 8.12
C VAL A 1047 -97.32 -35.68 9.45
N GLY A 1048 -97.28 -34.93 10.56
CA GLY A 1048 -97.57 -35.39 11.91
C GLY A 1048 -98.57 -34.43 12.56
N ASN A 1049 -98.97 -34.73 13.79
CA ASN A 1049 -99.95 -33.93 14.51
C ASN A 1049 -99.41 -32.53 14.85
N ASP A 1050 -100.04 -31.51 14.30
CA ASP A 1050 -99.67 -30.11 14.46
C ASP A 1050 -100.80 -29.27 15.12
N THR A 1051 -100.50 -28.02 15.45
CA THR A 1051 -101.43 -27.10 16.13
C THR A 1051 -101.39 -25.71 15.51
N TYR A 1052 -102.56 -25.22 15.07
CA TYR A 1052 -102.76 -23.86 14.58
C TYR A 1052 -103.46 -23.01 15.65
N THR A 1053 -102.80 -21.96 16.16
CA THR A 1053 -103.40 -21.04 17.14
C THR A 1053 -103.50 -19.65 16.55
N ALA A 1054 -104.71 -19.09 16.49
CA ALA A 1054 -104.99 -17.80 15.87
C ALA A 1054 -105.71 -16.82 16.81
N SER A 1055 -105.41 -15.53 16.64
CA SER A 1055 -106.10 -14.39 17.25
C SER A 1055 -105.91 -13.15 16.38
N ALA A 1056 -106.70 -12.11 16.61
CA ALA A 1056 -106.72 -10.87 15.81
C ALA A 1056 -105.36 -10.16 15.60
N ASN A 1057 -104.33 -10.47 16.40
CA ASN A 1057 -102.99 -9.87 16.27
C ASN A 1057 -101.87 -10.88 15.93
N ARG A 1058 -102.12 -12.19 16.07
CA ARG A 1058 -101.10 -13.23 15.99
C ARG A 1058 -101.69 -14.57 15.55
N VAL A 1059 -101.05 -15.20 14.58
CA VAL A 1059 -101.27 -16.61 14.26
C VAL A 1059 -99.99 -17.43 14.43
N GLU A 1060 -100.13 -18.72 14.68
CA GLU A 1060 -99.04 -19.67 14.88
C GLU A 1060 -99.42 -21.03 14.30
N MET A 1061 -98.47 -21.68 13.63
CA MET A 1061 -98.52 -23.10 13.29
C MET A 1061 -97.29 -23.76 13.91
N ALA A 1062 -97.50 -24.70 14.82
CA ALA A 1062 -96.44 -25.36 15.58
C ALA A 1062 -96.57 -26.88 15.53
N GLY A 1063 -95.43 -27.57 15.47
CA GLY A 1063 -95.36 -29.00 15.28
C GLY A 1063 -94.07 -29.63 15.80
N THR A 1064 -93.83 -30.89 15.46
CA THR A 1064 -92.60 -31.58 15.88
C THR A 1064 -91.39 -31.07 15.10
N GLY A 1065 -90.64 -30.15 15.70
CA GLY A 1065 -89.38 -29.62 15.17
C GLY A 1065 -89.47 -28.29 14.44
N PHE A 1066 -90.67 -27.73 14.26
CA PHE A 1066 -90.89 -26.42 13.65
C PHE A 1066 -91.92 -25.59 14.42
N ARG A 1067 -91.74 -24.26 14.41
CA ARG A 1067 -92.66 -23.30 15.01
C ARG A 1067 -92.68 -22.02 14.19
N ASN A 1068 -93.76 -21.81 13.47
CA ASN A 1068 -93.96 -20.65 12.61
C ASN A 1068 -94.96 -19.70 13.27
N GLU A 1069 -94.62 -18.43 13.44
CA GLU A 1069 -95.48 -17.38 14.00
C GLU A 1069 -95.67 -16.26 12.96
N ALA A 1070 -96.85 -15.65 12.88
CA ALA A 1070 -97.09 -14.45 12.05
C ALA A 1070 -97.86 -13.39 12.84
N PHE A 1071 -97.44 -12.13 12.74
CA PHE A 1071 -97.96 -11.01 13.54
C PHE A 1071 -98.49 -9.88 12.66
N GLY A 1072 -99.69 -9.37 12.97
CA GLY A 1072 -100.29 -8.20 12.32
C GLY A 1072 -100.88 -8.39 10.91
N PHE A 1073 -100.96 -9.63 10.40
CA PHE A 1073 -101.51 -9.92 9.07
C PHE A 1073 -103.04 -9.83 9.07
N VAL A 1074 -103.61 -8.96 8.24
CA VAL A 1074 -105.07 -8.72 8.18
C VAL A 1074 -105.86 -9.91 7.61
N PHE A 1075 -105.19 -10.79 6.86
CA PHE A 1075 -105.73 -12.09 6.49
C PHE A 1075 -104.76 -13.19 6.90
N SER A 1076 -105.24 -14.22 7.60
CA SER A 1076 -104.44 -15.40 7.96
C SER A 1076 -105.20 -16.69 7.72
N ARG A 1077 -104.57 -17.70 7.11
CA ARG A 1077 -105.17 -19.04 6.92
C ARG A 1077 -104.24 -20.16 7.35
N GLY A 1078 -104.65 -20.94 8.34
CA GLY A 1078 -104.13 -22.27 8.63
C GLY A 1078 -104.75 -23.31 7.68
N LEU A 1079 -103.93 -24.25 7.22
CA LEU A 1079 -104.29 -25.37 6.36
C LEU A 1079 -103.68 -26.65 6.94
N SER A 1080 -104.54 -27.58 7.36
CA SER A 1080 -104.18 -28.99 7.58
C SER A 1080 -104.43 -29.80 6.31
N LEU A 1081 -103.55 -30.76 6.05
CA LEU A 1081 -103.53 -31.65 4.89
C LEU A 1081 -103.16 -33.10 5.30
N TYR A 1082 -102.35 -33.30 6.35
CA TYR A 1082 -101.76 -34.58 6.74
C TYR A 1082 -101.47 -34.70 8.26
N GLY A 1083 -102.46 -35.02 9.09
CA GLY A 1083 -102.20 -35.25 10.51
C GLY A 1083 -103.34 -35.89 11.28
N ILE A 1084 -103.42 -35.55 12.57
CA ILE A 1084 -104.68 -35.40 13.30
C ILE A 1084 -104.50 -34.10 14.07
N ASP A 1085 -105.01 -33.02 13.49
CA ASP A 1085 -104.55 -31.66 13.79
C ASP A 1085 -105.61 -30.83 14.50
N SER A 1086 -105.15 -29.86 15.29
CA SER A 1086 -106.03 -28.99 16.09
C SER A 1086 -105.86 -27.52 15.73
N ALA A 1087 -106.98 -26.81 15.60
CA ALA A 1087 -107.03 -25.36 15.46
C ALA A 1087 -107.71 -24.74 16.68
N LEU A 1088 -107.14 -23.64 17.18
CA LEU A 1088 -107.68 -22.84 18.28
C LEU A 1088 -107.77 -21.39 17.83
N LEU A 1089 -108.98 -20.88 17.65
CA LEU A 1089 -109.25 -19.51 17.20
C LEU A 1089 -109.82 -18.72 18.38
N TYR A 1090 -109.08 -17.70 18.83
CA TYR A 1090 -109.53 -16.77 19.86
C TYR A 1090 -110.26 -15.59 19.22
N ASP A 1091 -111.33 -15.16 19.89
CA ASP A 1091 -112.03 -13.89 19.71
C ASP A 1091 -111.17 -12.65 20.03
N SER A 1092 -111.81 -11.48 19.96
CA SER A 1092 -111.26 -10.17 20.27
C SER A 1092 -112.07 -9.45 21.35
N GLU A 1093 -111.71 -8.22 21.72
CA GLU A 1093 -112.54 -7.39 22.61
C GLU A 1093 -113.80 -6.84 21.89
N GLY A 1094 -113.85 -6.91 20.56
CA GLY A 1094 -114.96 -6.45 19.70
C GLY A 1094 -115.93 -7.59 19.33
N ASN A 1095 -116.91 -7.29 18.48
CA ASN A 1095 -117.94 -8.25 18.05
C ASN A 1095 -117.46 -9.06 16.84
N ASP A 1096 -117.22 -10.35 17.02
CA ASP A 1096 -116.66 -11.21 15.97
C ASP A 1096 -117.70 -12.20 15.39
N GLU A 1097 -117.56 -12.54 14.10
CA GLU A 1097 -118.44 -13.45 13.36
C GLU A 1097 -117.66 -14.73 12.95
N ALA A 1098 -118.14 -15.89 13.38
CA ALA A 1098 -117.55 -17.19 13.04
C ALA A 1098 -118.39 -17.95 12.00
N LEU A 1099 -117.84 -18.12 10.81
CA LEU A 1099 -118.45 -18.83 9.69
C LEU A 1099 -117.95 -20.28 9.65
N VAL A 1100 -118.75 -21.20 10.19
CA VAL A 1100 -118.40 -22.64 10.30
C VAL A 1100 -118.98 -23.41 9.11
N ARG A 1101 -118.12 -24.11 8.35
CA ARG A 1101 -118.47 -24.81 7.11
C ARG A 1101 -117.73 -26.14 6.94
N GLY A 1102 -118.20 -26.99 6.02
CA GLY A 1102 -117.57 -28.28 5.67
C GLY A 1102 -116.21 -28.21 4.94
N TRP A 1103 -115.55 -27.04 4.94
CA TRP A 1103 -114.12 -26.91 4.57
C TRP A 1103 -113.25 -26.49 5.76
N GLY A 1104 -113.87 -26.12 6.88
CA GLY A 1104 -113.22 -25.48 8.03
C GLY A 1104 -114.00 -24.26 8.54
N VAL A 1105 -113.32 -23.42 9.29
CA VAL A 1105 -113.90 -22.24 9.95
C VAL A 1105 -113.19 -20.96 9.49
N ALA A 1106 -113.96 -19.89 9.27
CA ALA A 1106 -113.43 -18.53 9.27
C ALA A 1106 -113.93 -17.78 10.50
N LEU A 1107 -113.11 -16.86 10.98
CA LEU A 1107 -113.40 -15.93 12.07
C LEU A 1107 -113.05 -14.52 11.55
N ASP A 1108 -114.07 -13.71 11.39
CA ASP A 1108 -113.99 -12.31 10.96
C ASP A 1108 -114.13 -11.41 12.20
N HIS A 1109 -113.08 -10.65 12.51
CA HIS A 1109 -113.05 -9.76 13.68
C HIS A 1109 -113.60 -8.36 13.37
N GLU A 1110 -114.16 -7.66 14.38
CA GLU A 1110 -114.62 -6.26 14.23
C GLU A 1110 -113.48 -5.30 13.77
N SER A 1111 -112.23 -5.66 14.04
CA SER A 1111 -111.03 -4.95 13.57
C SER A 1111 -110.79 -5.01 12.05
N GLY A 1112 -111.54 -5.85 11.32
CA GLY A 1112 -111.32 -6.14 9.90
C GLY A 1112 -110.24 -7.20 9.63
N VAL A 1113 -109.71 -7.84 10.68
CA VAL A 1113 -108.81 -9.00 10.56
C VAL A 1113 -109.63 -10.28 10.38
N ARG A 1114 -109.23 -11.12 9.42
CA ARG A 1114 -109.86 -12.42 9.16
C ARG A 1114 -108.87 -13.56 9.37
N VAL A 1115 -109.18 -14.49 10.27
CA VAL A 1115 -108.40 -15.72 10.47
C VAL A 1115 -109.22 -16.94 10.06
N GLU A 1116 -108.60 -17.91 9.39
CA GLU A 1116 -109.28 -19.12 8.92
C GLU A 1116 -108.48 -20.38 9.27
N ALA A 1117 -109.18 -21.47 9.54
CA ALA A 1117 -108.64 -22.81 9.75
C ALA A 1117 -109.32 -23.80 8.80
N HIS A 1118 -108.58 -24.34 7.83
CA HIS A 1118 -109.08 -25.26 6.80
C HIS A 1118 -108.56 -26.68 7.07
N GLY A 1119 -109.43 -27.68 7.05
CA GLY A 1119 -109.06 -29.11 7.04
C GLY A 1119 -108.70 -29.78 8.38
N PHE A 1120 -108.68 -29.06 9.51
CA PHE A 1120 -108.31 -29.60 10.83
C PHE A 1120 -109.37 -30.56 11.40
N ASP A 1121 -108.93 -31.59 12.14
CA ASP A 1121 -109.79 -32.60 12.77
C ASP A 1121 -110.53 -32.09 14.02
N ASP A 1122 -109.92 -31.16 14.77
CA ASP A 1122 -110.50 -30.47 15.93
C ASP A 1122 -110.36 -28.96 15.73
N VAL A 1123 -111.47 -28.21 15.83
CA VAL A 1123 -111.48 -26.75 15.80
C VAL A 1123 -112.19 -26.22 17.04
N THR A 1124 -111.45 -25.48 17.86
CA THR A 1124 -111.99 -24.79 19.04
C THR A 1124 -112.14 -23.29 18.75
N LEU A 1125 -113.36 -22.78 18.92
CA LEU A 1125 -113.66 -21.35 19.03
C LEU A 1125 -113.65 -20.95 20.51
N ASP A 1126 -112.69 -20.12 20.89
CA ASP A 1126 -112.61 -19.51 22.22
C ASP A 1126 -113.28 -18.11 22.16
N GLY A 1127 -114.18 -17.86 23.10
CA GLY A 1127 -114.99 -16.64 23.25
C GLY A 1127 -114.75 -15.90 24.56
N THR A 1128 -113.57 -16.08 25.17
CA THR A 1128 -113.26 -15.54 26.50
C THR A 1128 -112.58 -14.17 26.48
N THR A 1129 -112.33 -13.57 25.31
CA THR A 1129 -111.68 -12.25 25.17
C THR A 1129 -112.69 -11.10 25.25
N GLY A 1130 -113.89 -11.23 24.68
CA GLY A 1130 -114.91 -10.18 24.78
C GLY A 1130 -116.08 -10.27 23.80
N GLY A 1131 -116.57 -9.10 23.38
CA GLY A 1131 -117.56 -8.98 22.30
C GLY A 1131 -119.00 -9.38 22.60
N SER A 1132 -119.71 -9.67 21.51
CA SER A 1132 -121.05 -10.27 21.44
C SER A 1132 -121.10 -11.07 20.15
N ASN A 1133 -120.48 -12.24 20.21
CA ASN A 1133 -119.96 -12.94 19.03
C ASN A 1133 -120.98 -13.98 18.53
N SER A 1134 -121.03 -14.21 17.21
CA SER A 1134 -122.07 -15.06 16.59
C SER A 1134 -121.50 -16.15 15.71
N VAL A 1135 -122.07 -17.36 15.76
CA VAL A 1135 -121.66 -18.50 14.93
C VAL A 1135 -122.72 -18.85 13.89
N ASP A 1136 -122.39 -18.70 12.61
CA ASP A 1136 -123.19 -19.24 11.51
C ASP A 1136 -122.68 -20.63 11.13
N GLN A 1137 -123.36 -21.67 11.61
CA GLN A 1137 -122.94 -23.07 11.50
C GLN A 1137 -123.78 -23.89 10.52
N GLU A 1138 -123.11 -24.46 9.50
CA GLU A 1138 -123.61 -25.60 8.73
C GLU A 1138 -123.15 -26.95 9.34
N ALA A 1139 -123.65 -28.07 8.81
CA ALA A 1139 -123.19 -29.40 9.23
C ALA A 1139 -121.74 -29.66 8.78
N VAL A 1140 -120.92 -30.20 9.68
CA VAL A 1140 -119.48 -30.45 9.49
C VAL A 1140 -119.09 -31.88 9.88
N ASP A 1141 -117.93 -32.32 9.41
CA ASP A 1141 -117.36 -33.66 9.59
C ASP A 1141 -116.10 -33.71 10.49
N TYR A 1142 -115.59 -32.56 10.94
CA TYR A 1142 -114.60 -32.39 12.01
C TYR A 1142 -115.25 -32.13 13.38
N ALA A 1143 -114.47 -32.26 14.46
CA ALA A 1143 -114.91 -31.88 15.79
C ALA A 1143 -114.89 -30.35 15.94
N LEU A 1144 -116.03 -29.75 16.30
CA LEU A 1144 -116.13 -28.34 16.66
C LEU A 1144 -116.40 -28.20 18.16
N SER A 1145 -115.51 -27.49 18.85
CA SER A 1145 -115.71 -27.02 20.23
C SER A 1145 -115.97 -25.51 20.22
N VAL A 1146 -116.94 -25.04 20.99
CA VAL A 1146 -117.25 -23.61 21.15
C VAL A 1146 -117.42 -23.32 22.64
N THR A 1147 -116.71 -22.32 23.17
CA THR A 1147 -116.79 -21.95 24.59
C THR A 1147 -117.97 -21.01 24.86
N ASP A 1148 -118.21 -20.69 26.14
CA ASP A 1148 -119.04 -19.54 26.52
C ASP A 1148 -118.51 -18.26 25.83
N GLY A 1149 -119.42 -17.37 25.41
CA GLY A 1149 -119.14 -16.12 24.68
C GLY A 1149 -119.85 -15.99 23.33
N TRP A 1150 -120.16 -17.12 22.71
CA TRP A 1150 -120.78 -17.23 21.38
C TRP A 1150 -122.30 -17.41 21.41
N ALA A 1151 -123.00 -16.91 20.39
CA ALA A 1151 -124.47 -16.89 20.24
C ALA A 1151 -124.99 -17.43 18.90
#